data_AF-A0A963L5I3-F1
#
_entry.id   AF-A0A963L5I3-F1
#
_cell.length_a   1.000
_cell.length_b   1.000
_cell.length_c   1.000
_cell.angle_alpha   90.00
_cell.angle_beta   90.00
_cell.angle_gamma   90.00
#
_symmetry.space_group_name_H-M   'P 1'
#
loop_
_entity.id
_entity.type
_entity.pdbx_description
1 polymer ?
#
loop_
_entity_poly.entity_id
_entity_poly.type
_entity_poly.pdbx_seq_one_letter_code
_entity_poly.pdbx_strand_id
1 'polypeptide(L)'
;MKSIHQERVSYRRRPAAKWLTCVAVAALTACGGGQSDPSVERSDVAASSSAPTEVASILDGLAAQYPNGQLSAEQQAEAKVQLSQNPGVLSYTAPEPTAGSAVLASLAKVATEFTSLVANPKVATQLLYKPVVRFWTPIGYFYTTSTEEIAAITAAHPDWIQEGVAMHGSSQTNWGLSPVYRFVNKINGSHLYTIDETEKQTILDKYSAYFQLEGIAWYSSKLPGTGFSPVYRFRNVTNGSYLWTASEAEKAAILANYSAIFVLEGVAFHTPVAAPTEIFVNTPFKVSDGLSGDKPKLQRLGDGTLVIAYGDSPAGAGMVYDVKAAKERAARDIFVKTCKPGTTKTCDLLADWSPAINISNSALMASTGTFDWRGTLGDPSTYPGDIDKPNIKTSGPVMVLTWVSKYCPDGDLATDGVQTSVQRGIQYLERDSRVIPFSCTWMSYSANKGASWSPAKQLSTGERDAIQDASAGNIVTDTTSASYNKGQINVSWQEDPQGLQLGEADGPGDGASGANVNGGTDVWYTYATVDLNQATPGAGAEYNTAYFNLQQAGRLTDNFQGSYGIEGSVNFIFDGTGANVPEGQIEKGQAGAARPNIGMVGTTSIVAYEESKGSDGLDEGKFIRYHAFPYNTDLSTYTGKAGCIISDPLKNARRVRFLTQSPTDAGPGGIQLGIFWKEGSYDNGGPSDIRVRRGMGGLQPANMVPAVDPACATSDYATAIALTSAKGENISSKAPTATVANLTDDTEANYTENALAHRGVLRGQDMWIGYSYTGDLVKLWAQLDNYNFWIRKFNTTTGWENPKNVTNIANKGINVREPRIFGTPKSNPTTCPTGIATDPTTTNAADCQNANVVYLAWGTQTNVSPYDPAGAQDLGEFITVSRNSAASFAPVVKLSSVLGVVWGDDESAYESQPVTRPDGSRFYSVWNQKVLATGATQVEYTSGDVVAP
;
A
#
# COMPACT_ATOMS: atom_id res chain seq x y z
N MET A 1 -29.04 -56.68 6.91
CA MET A 1 -30.30 -57.46 7.01
C MET A 1 -31.47 -56.49 7.21
N LYS A 2 -32.71 -56.97 7.36
CA LYS A 2 -33.94 -56.16 7.57
C LYS A 2 -33.87 -55.39 8.93
N SER A 3 -34.67 -54.37 9.27
CA SER A 3 -36.05 -54.07 8.84
C SER A 3 -36.55 -52.62 9.10
N ILE A 4 -37.04 -51.95 8.04
CA ILE A 4 -38.31 -51.17 7.91
C ILE A 4 -38.73 -50.16 9.02
N HIS A 5 -38.81 -48.87 8.67
CA HIS A 5 -40.09 -48.11 8.65
C HIS A 5 -40.10 -46.89 7.69
N GLN A 6 -41.30 -46.46 7.31
CA GLN A 6 -41.70 -45.42 6.33
C GLN A 6 -42.39 -44.23 7.07
N GLU A 7 -42.69 -43.04 6.53
CA GLU A 7 -42.56 -42.45 5.17
C GLU A 7 -42.58 -40.89 5.16
N ARG A 8 -42.09 -40.28 4.06
CA ARG A 8 -42.54 -39.04 3.35
C ARG A 8 -42.89 -37.69 4.06
N VAL A 9 -42.19 -36.66 3.54
CA VAL A 9 -42.71 -35.39 2.95
C VAL A 9 -42.84 -34.10 3.80
N SER A 10 -42.42 -33.00 3.14
CA SER A 10 -42.26 -31.60 3.55
C SER A 10 -43.52 -30.77 3.77
N TYR A 11 -43.40 -29.58 4.39
CA TYR A 11 -44.21 -28.41 4.00
C TYR A 11 -43.51 -27.03 4.12
N ARG A 12 -44.08 -26.02 3.44
CA ARG A 12 -43.57 -24.63 3.29
C ARG A 12 -43.99 -23.69 4.46
N ARG A 13 -43.35 -22.51 4.56
CA ARG A 13 -43.81 -21.35 5.39
C ARG A 13 -43.68 -20.00 4.66
N ARG A 14 -44.72 -19.15 4.74
CA ARG A 14 -44.83 -17.67 4.60
C ARG A 14 -46.36 -17.33 4.48
N PRO A 15 -46.84 -16.06 4.61
CA PRO A 15 -46.45 -14.98 5.53
C PRO A 15 -47.67 -14.16 6.11
N ALA A 16 -47.45 -13.31 7.13
CA ALA A 16 -48.27 -12.12 7.53
C ALA A 16 -47.49 -11.33 8.64
N ALA A 17 -47.52 -10.00 8.89
CA ALA A 17 -48.36 -8.83 8.53
C ALA A 17 -49.65 -8.61 9.40
N LYS A 18 -50.06 -7.40 9.87
CA LYS A 18 -49.40 -6.09 10.16
C LYS A 18 -50.41 -5.15 10.90
N TRP A 19 -49.95 -4.23 11.80
CA TRP A 19 -50.62 -2.99 12.33
C TRP A 19 -51.73 -2.96 13.44
N LEU A 20 -51.78 -1.78 14.11
CA LEU A 20 -52.91 -1.00 14.73
C LEU A 20 -53.33 -1.08 16.25
N THR A 21 -52.68 -0.21 17.07
CA THR A 21 -53.25 0.84 18.00
C THR A 21 -54.37 0.63 19.06
N CYS A 22 -54.05 1.06 20.30
CA CYS A 22 -54.73 2.09 21.15
C CYS A 22 -55.76 1.80 22.30
N VAL A 23 -55.42 2.36 23.49
CA VAL A 23 -56.25 3.18 24.44
C VAL A 23 -56.98 2.57 25.67
N ALA A 24 -56.79 3.27 26.82
CA ALA A 24 -57.66 3.48 28.01
C ALA A 24 -57.55 2.69 29.37
N VAL A 25 -57.06 3.41 30.40
CA VAL A 25 -57.70 3.68 31.74
C VAL A 25 -57.65 2.67 32.92
N ALA A 26 -56.88 3.05 33.98
CA ALA A 26 -57.08 3.00 35.45
C ALA A 26 -57.46 1.67 36.20
N ALA A 27 -57.30 1.48 37.52
CA ALA A 27 -57.03 2.38 38.67
C ALA A 27 -56.53 1.62 39.95
N LEU A 28 -55.90 2.34 40.92
CA LEU A 28 -55.89 2.13 42.42
C LEU A 28 -55.41 0.75 42.99
N THR A 29 -54.87 0.51 44.20
CA THR A 29 -54.53 1.22 45.48
C THR A 29 -53.50 0.30 46.25
N ALA A 30 -52.84 0.55 47.40
CA ALA A 30 -52.58 1.66 48.36
C ALA A 30 -51.43 1.24 49.34
N CYS A 31 -51.10 2.07 50.35
CA CYS A 31 -50.26 1.81 51.55
C CYS A 31 -48.74 1.70 51.33
N GLY A 32 -47.84 2.26 52.16
CA GLY A 32 -47.91 3.21 53.31
C GLY A 32 -46.46 3.49 53.76
N GLY A 33 -46.00 4.67 54.18
CA GLY A 33 -46.40 5.49 55.34
C GLY A 33 -45.26 5.47 56.39
N GLY A 34 -44.85 6.55 57.09
CA GLY A 34 -45.20 7.97 56.97
C GLY A 34 -44.64 8.82 58.15
N GLN A 35 -44.82 10.16 58.06
CA GLN A 35 -44.66 11.18 59.14
C GLN A 35 -43.20 11.52 59.57
N SER A 36 -42.87 12.72 60.07
CA SER A 36 -43.72 13.82 60.60
C SER A 36 -43.27 15.25 60.23
N ASP A 37 -44.24 16.17 60.26
CA ASP A 37 -44.22 17.64 60.02
C ASP A 37 -44.52 18.36 61.40
N PRO A 38 -44.78 19.69 61.60
CA PRO A 38 -44.93 20.85 60.69
C PRO A 38 -44.12 22.13 61.11
N SER A 39 -44.11 23.26 60.40
CA SER A 39 -45.18 24.30 60.33
C SER A 39 -44.62 25.63 59.75
N VAL A 40 -45.37 26.62 59.20
CA VAL A 40 -46.77 26.77 58.75
C VAL A 40 -46.91 27.99 57.81
N GLU A 41 -47.68 27.88 56.70
CA GLU A 41 -48.39 28.93 55.90
C GLU A 41 -47.61 30.18 55.36
N ARG A 42 -47.89 30.82 54.20
CA ARG A 42 -48.90 30.84 53.09
C ARG A 42 -48.27 31.68 51.93
N SER A 43 -48.82 32.06 50.75
CA SER A 43 -50.01 31.85 49.88
C SER A 43 -49.77 32.73 48.60
N ASP A 44 -50.24 32.52 47.36
CA ASP A 44 -51.08 31.47 46.75
C ASP A 44 -51.03 31.53 45.17
N VAL A 45 -51.74 30.61 44.49
CA VAL A 45 -52.19 30.61 43.07
C VAL A 45 -51.30 31.24 41.95
N ALA A 46 -50.73 30.40 41.08
CA ALA A 46 -50.99 30.39 39.61
C ALA A 46 -50.11 29.40 38.79
N ALA A 47 -50.74 28.73 37.80
CA ALA A 47 -50.15 28.09 36.60
C ALA A 47 -49.03 27.01 36.73
N SER A 48 -48.97 26.09 35.76
CA SER A 48 -48.08 24.93 35.77
C SER A 48 -46.99 24.97 34.70
N SER A 49 -45.72 24.80 35.10
CA SER A 49 -44.66 24.09 34.33
C SER A 49 -43.33 24.06 35.09
N SER A 50 -43.01 22.94 35.73
CA SER A 50 -41.66 22.68 36.25
C SER A 50 -40.81 21.97 35.18
N ALA A 51 -39.87 22.67 34.58
CA ALA A 51 -38.84 22.04 33.74
C ALA A 51 -37.92 21.15 34.60
N PRO A 52 -37.53 19.94 34.13
CA PRO A 52 -36.67 19.04 34.89
C PRO A 52 -35.24 19.59 35.01
N THR A 53 -34.66 19.49 36.20
CA THR A 53 -33.47 20.25 36.61
C THR A 53 -32.13 19.61 36.21
N GLU A 54 -32.14 18.59 35.34
CA GLU A 54 -30.95 17.78 35.03
C GLU A 54 -29.92 18.46 34.11
N VAL A 55 -30.35 19.33 33.20
CA VAL A 55 -29.45 19.99 32.23
C VAL A 55 -28.46 20.94 32.90
N ALA A 56 -28.88 21.59 34.00
CA ALA A 56 -27.99 22.44 34.81
C ALA A 56 -26.87 21.62 35.47
N SER A 57 -27.21 20.47 36.07
CA SER A 57 -26.25 19.65 36.83
C SER A 57 -25.09 19.09 35.98
N ILE A 58 -25.28 18.89 34.68
CA ILE A 58 -24.22 18.45 33.77
C ILE A 58 -23.29 19.62 33.41
N LEU A 59 -23.83 20.82 33.17
CA LEU A 59 -23.03 22.02 32.90
C LEU A 59 -22.26 22.49 34.15
N ASP A 60 -22.92 22.49 35.31
CA ASP A 60 -22.28 22.74 36.60
C ASP A 60 -21.25 21.64 36.94
N GLY A 61 -21.49 20.40 36.52
CA GLY A 61 -20.54 19.29 36.63
C GLY A 61 -19.28 19.49 35.79
N LEU A 62 -19.41 19.89 34.52
CA LEU A 62 -18.26 20.26 33.68
C LEU A 62 -17.53 21.49 34.22
N ALA A 63 -18.26 22.49 34.71
CA ALA A 63 -17.67 23.69 35.31
C ALA A 63 -16.91 23.37 36.62
N ALA A 64 -17.43 22.46 37.45
CA ALA A 64 -16.76 21.97 38.65
C ALA A 64 -15.53 21.10 38.31
N GLN A 65 -15.55 20.37 37.19
CA GLN A 65 -14.41 19.57 36.72
C GLN A 65 -13.29 20.42 36.11
N TYR A 66 -13.61 21.57 35.50
CA TYR A 66 -12.62 22.47 34.87
C TYR A 66 -12.86 23.98 35.18
N PRO A 67 -12.81 24.45 36.44
CA PRO A 67 -13.20 25.81 36.79
C PRO A 67 -12.45 26.93 36.05
N ASN A 68 -11.18 26.66 35.68
CA ASN A 68 -10.29 27.61 35.00
C ASN A 68 -9.73 27.08 33.66
N GLY A 69 -10.27 25.99 33.12
CA GLY A 69 -9.79 25.39 31.85
C GLY A 69 -8.33 24.90 31.84
N GLN A 70 -7.73 24.58 32.99
CA GLN A 70 -6.36 24.06 33.09
C GLN A 70 -6.35 22.54 33.35
N LEU A 71 -5.43 21.82 32.70
CA LEU A 71 -5.20 20.37 32.87
C LEU A 71 -4.54 20.06 34.23
N SER A 72 -4.80 18.87 34.78
CA SER A 72 -4.16 18.39 36.01
C SER A 72 -2.64 18.18 35.83
N ALA A 73 -1.88 18.11 36.93
CA ALA A 73 -0.44 17.89 36.86
C ALA A 73 -0.05 16.56 36.20
N GLU A 74 -0.87 15.51 36.36
CA GLU A 74 -0.67 14.20 35.74
C GLU A 74 -1.05 14.24 34.25
N GLN A 75 -2.17 14.88 33.88
CA GLN A 75 -2.55 15.11 32.48
C GLN A 75 -1.49 15.94 31.74
N GLN A 76 -0.87 16.91 32.41
CA GLN A 76 0.28 17.67 31.89
C GLN A 76 1.56 16.83 31.77
N ALA A 77 1.67 15.68 32.44
CA ALA A 77 2.77 14.75 32.27
C ALA A 77 2.49 13.78 31.11
N GLU A 78 1.29 13.19 31.05
CA GLU A 78 0.87 12.32 29.94
C GLU A 78 0.88 13.04 28.60
N ALA A 79 0.39 14.28 28.53
CA ALA A 79 0.45 15.10 27.32
C ALA A 79 1.89 15.37 26.85
N LYS A 80 2.85 15.53 27.77
CA LYS A 80 4.28 15.67 27.42
C LYS A 80 4.86 14.37 26.89
N VAL A 81 4.48 13.22 27.44
CA VAL A 81 4.88 11.90 26.91
C VAL A 81 4.34 11.72 25.49
N GLN A 82 3.05 11.98 25.26
CA GLN A 82 2.42 11.90 23.94
C GLN A 82 3.11 12.82 22.91
N LEU A 83 3.29 14.12 23.22
CA LEU A 83 4.01 15.06 22.34
C LEU A 83 5.47 14.64 22.07
N SER A 84 6.13 14.00 23.03
CA SER A 84 7.51 13.52 22.85
C SER A 84 7.63 12.30 21.94
N GLN A 85 6.54 11.53 21.78
CA GLN A 85 6.54 10.26 21.04
C GLN A 85 5.99 10.37 19.62
N ASN A 86 5.10 11.33 19.32
CA ASN A 86 4.53 11.46 17.98
C ASN A 86 4.17 12.91 17.59
N PRO A 87 5.16 13.78 17.27
CA PRO A 87 4.96 15.21 17.06
C PRO A 87 4.20 15.59 15.76
N GLY A 88 3.72 14.62 14.98
CA GLY A 88 3.03 14.84 13.70
C GLY A 88 1.64 14.21 13.57
N VAL A 89 1.17 13.42 14.55
CA VAL A 89 -0.12 12.68 14.44
C VAL A 89 -0.90 12.73 15.76
N LEU A 90 -1.95 13.54 15.81
CA LEU A 90 -2.99 13.49 16.85
C LEU A 90 -4.37 13.71 16.22
N SER A 91 -5.09 12.63 15.91
CA SER A 91 -6.51 12.69 15.53
C SER A 91 -7.40 12.37 16.73
N TYR A 92 -8.31 13.28 17.08
CA TYR A 92 -9.40 13.01 18.04
C TYR A 92 -10.75 13.05 17.32
N THR A 93 -11.61 12.07 17.58
CA THR A 93 -12.96 11.99 17.02
C THR A 93 -13.98 12.47 18.06
N ALA A 94 -14.70 13.54 17.76
CA ALA A 94 -15.83 13.99 18.59
C ALA A 94 -17.13 13.22 18.25
N PRO A 95 -18.09 13.08 19.19
CA PRO A 95 -19.41 12.49 18.91
C PRO A 95 -20.30 13.35 17.99
N GLU A 96 -21.34 12.71 17.45
CA GLU A 96 -22.35 13.25 16.51
C GLU A 96 -23.04 14.56 16.96
N PRO A 97 -23.47 15.42 16.02
CA PRO A 97 -24.16 16.68 16.31
C PRO A 97 -25.68 16.52 16.50
N THR A 98 -26.20 16.86 17.67
CA THR A 98 -27.66 17.02 17.87
C THR A 98 -28.14 18.37 17.33
N ALA A 99 -28.78 18.37 16.17
CA ALA A 99 -29.39 19.57 15.59
C ALA A 99 -30.73 19.94 16.25
N GLY A 100 -30.95 21.21 16.60
CA GLY A 100 -32.30 21.71 16.88
C GLY A 100 -32.45 23.02 17.66
N SER A 101 -32.74 24.11 16.95
CA SER A 101 -33.75 25.11 17.40
C SER A 101 -34.20 26.06 16.28
N ALA A 102 -34.90 25.55 15.25
CA ALA A 102 -35.63 26.37 14.27
C ALA A 102 -36.74 25.57 13.56
N VAL A 103 -37.89 25.35 14.22
CA VAL A 103 -39.06 24.72 13.59
C VAL A 103 -40.24 25.68 13.61
N LEU A 104 -40.77 25.99 12.41
CA LEU A 104 -42.18 26.29 12.06
C LEU A 104 -42.33 27.19 10.80
N ALA A 105 -41.63 26.84 9.71
CA ALA A 105 -41.96 27.35 8.37
C ALA A 105 -41.61 26.32 7.27
N SER A 106 -42.48 26.20 6.25
CA SER A 106 -42.26 25.50 4.96
C SER A 106 -41.72 24.05 4.97
N LEU A 107 -42.51 23.11 5.52
CA LEU A 107 -42.33 21.64 5.42
C LEU A 107 -42.26 21.03 3.99
N ALA A 108 -42.30 21.85 2.94
CA ALA A 108 -42.11 21.41 1.55
C ALA A 108 -40.64 21.29 1.12
N LYS A 109 -39.73 22.07 1.72
CA LYS A 109 -38.30 22.08 1.35
C LYS A 109 -37.55 20.85 1.89
N VAL A 110 -37.96 20.42 3.09
CA VAL A 110 -37.40 19.27 3.83
C VAL A 110 -37.48 17.96 3.04
N ALA A 111 -38.52 17.73 2.22
CA ALA A 111 -38.65 16.51 1.44
C ALA A 111 -37.58 16.40 0.32
N THR A 112 -37.27 17.52 -0.34
CA THR A 112 -36.20 17.58 -1.34
C THR A 112 -34.84 17.44 -0.66
N GLU A 113 -34.64 18.13 0.47
CA GLU A 113 -33.38 18.10 1.22
C GLU A 113 -33.09 16.73 1.86
N PHE A 114 -34.09 15.99 2.34
CA PHE A 114 -33.91 14.61 2.82
C PHE A 114 -33.50 13.66 1.70
N THR A 115 -33.99 13.87 0.48
CA THR A 115 -33.58 13.05 -0.68
C THR A 115 -32.11 13.32 -1.05
N SER A 116 -31.58 14.52 -0.78
CA SER A 116 -30.14 14.80 -0.87
C SER A 116 -29.32 14.38 0.36
N LEU A 117 -29.86 14.41 1.59
CA LEU A 117 -29.09 14.01 2.79
C LEU A 117 -28.87 12.48 2.89
N VAL A 118 -29.76 11.67 2.29
CA VAL A 118 -29.51 10.23 2.09
C VAL A 118 -28.52 9.98 0.93
N ALA A 119 -28.23 11.01 0.13
CA ALA A 119 -27.27 11.00 -0.97
C ALA A 119 -26.01 11.83 -0.63
N ASN A 120 -25.29 11.38 0.41
CA ASN A 120 -23.94 11.81 0.82
C ASN A 120 -23.86 13.09 1.68
N PRO A 121 -23.31 12.98 2.91
CA PRO A 121 -22.39 13.98 3.42
C PRO A 121 -21.03 13.37 3.83
N LYS A 122 -20.05 13.48 2.93
CA LYS A 122 -18.64 13.15 3.16
C LYS A 122 -18.12 13.83 4.42
N VAL A 123 -17.49 13.06 5.32
CA VAL A 123 -16.73 13.63 6.43
C VAL A 123 -15.33 14.00 5.93
N ALA A 124 -15.24 15.15 5.25
CA ALA A 124 -13.97 15.71 4.81
C ALA A 124 -13.04 15.93 6.02
N THR A 125 -12.01 15.10 6.14
CA THR A 125 -11.10 15.06 7.29
C THR A 125 -10.20 16.29 7.26
N GLN A 126 -10.65 17.40 7.88
CA GLN A 126 -9.87 18.63 7.91
C GLN A 126 -8.48 18.40 8.51
N LEU A 127 -7.47 18.99 7.87
CA LEU A 127 -6.12 19.08 8.43
C LEU A 127 -6.20 19.68 9.84
N LEU A 128 -5.68 18.95 10.83
CA LEU A 128 -5.71 19.33 12.24
C LEU A 128 -5.14 20.73 12.46
N TYR A 129 -4.08 21.07 11.71
CA TYR A 129 -3.48 22.39 11.67
C TYR A 129 -3.58 22.96 10.26
N LYS A 130 -4.18 24.14 10.16
CA LYS A 130 -4.30 24.92 8.93
C LYS A 130 -3.21 25.99 8.87
N PRO A 131 -2.77 26.42 7.67
CA PRO A 131 -1.94 27.60 7.52
C PRO A 131 -2.69 28.84 8.03
N VAL A 132 -2.03 29.63 8.87
CA VAL A 132 -2.47 30.98 9.24
C VAL A 132 -1.83 31.94 8.24
N VAL A 133 -2.64 32.42 7.30
CA VAL A 133 -2.21 33.38 6.27
C VAL A 133 -2.18 34.78 6.88
N ARG A 134 -1.07 35.50 6.64
CA ARG A 134 -0.85 36.89 7.04
C ARG A 134 -1.11 37.83 5.88
N PHE A 135 -1.85 38.90 6.13
CA PHE A 135 -1.97 40.05 5.24
C PHE A 135 -1.36 41.28 5.93
N TRP A 136 -0.59 42.06 5.19
CA TRP A 136 -0.19 43.41 5.56
C TRP A 136 -1.21 44.42 5.05
N THR A 137 -1.49 45.44 5.85
CA THR A 137 -2.36 46.57 5.51
C THR A 137 -1.70 47.88 5.98
N PRO A 138 -2.08 49.06 5.43
CA PRO A 138 -1.57 50.35 5.88
C PRO A 138 -1.80 50.66 7.38
N ILE A 139 -2.71 49.94 8.05
CA ILE A 139 -3.12 50.13 9.45
C ILE A 139 -2.62 49.05 10.42
N GLY A 140 -2.00 47.97 9.91
CA GLY A 140 -1.54 46.84 10.72
C GLY A 140 -1.57 45.50 9.97
N TYR A 141 -1.56 44.39 10.71
CA TYR A 141 -1.58 43.03 10.15
C TYR A 141 -2.89 42.29 10.46
N PHE A 142 -3.29 41.41 9.53
CA PHE A 142 -4.44 40.52 9.67
C PHE A 142 -4.01 39.05 9.49
N TYR A 143 -4.65 38.13 10.23
CA TYR A 143 -4.28 36.71 10.27
C TYR A 143 -5.53 35.83 10.26
N THR A 144 -5.58 34.82 9.39
CA THR A 144 -6.73 33.91 9.28
C THR A 144 -6.38 32.52 8.79
N THR A 145 -7.20 31.53 9.17
CA THR A 145 -7.20 30.15 8.64
C THR A 145 -8.43 29.85 7.77
N SER A 146 -9.30 30.82 7.49
CA SER A 146 -10.48 30.64 6.64
C SER A 146 -10.13 30.87 5.18
N THR A 147 -10.31 29.84 4.36
CA THR A 147 -10.17 29.88 2.90
C THR A 147 -11.15 30.87 2.25
N GLU A 148 -12.29 31.07 2.88
CA GLU A 148 -13.38 31.96 2.46
C GLU A 148 -13.02 33.42 2.76
N GLU A 149 -12.48 33.69 3.95
CA GLU A 149 -11.99 35.02 4.35
C GLU A 149 -10.76 35.44 3.52
N ILE A 150 -9.84 34.51 3.24
CA ILE A 150 -8.71 34.72 2.31
C ILE A 150 -9.21 35.09 0.91
N ALA A 151 -10.16 34.32 0.35
CA ALA A 151 -10.70 34.57 -0.98
C ALA A 151 -11.48 35.90 -1.06
N ALA A 152 -12.25 36.22 -0.02
CA ALA A 152 -13.00 37.48 0.07
C ALA A 152 -12.07 38.70 0.15
N ILE A 153 -11.04 38.67 1.01
CA ILE A 153 -10.04 39.74 1.12
C ILE A 153 -9.32 39.93 -0.22
N THR A 154 -8.82 38.85 -0.83
CA THR A 154 -8.08 38.90 -2.10
C THR A 154 -8.92 39.44 -3.26
N ALA A 155 -10.24 39.25 -3.23
CA ALA A 155 -11.16 39.77 -4.25
C ALA A 155 -11.65 41.21 -3.98
N ALA A 156 -11.79 41.62 -2.72
CA ALA A 156 -12.39 42.90 -2.33
C ALA A 156 -11.38 44.00 -1.96
N HIS A 157 -10.18 43.63 -1.51
CA HIS A 157 -9.19 44.52 -0.92
C HIS A 157 -7.81 44.38 -1.59
N PRO A 158 -7.63 44.88 -2.84
CA PRO A 158 -6.36 44.81 -3.55
C PRO A 158 -5.24 45.67 -2.93
N ASP A 159 -5.56 46.48 -1.91
CA ASP A 159 -4.63 47.22 -1.05
C ASP A 159 -4.07 46.38 0.12
N TRP A 160 -4.62 45.19 0.38
CA TRP A 160 -4.13 44.26 1.40
C TRP A 160 -3.12 43.28 0.77
N ILE A 161 -1.86 43.38 1.17
CA ILE A 161 -0.78 42.56 0.61
C ILE A 161 -0.79 41.21 1.33
N GLN A 162 -1.11 40.13 0.61
CA GLN A 162 -0.98 38.77 1.14
C GLN A 162 0.50 38.39 1.25
N GLU A 163 1.02 38.22 2.46
CA GLU A 163 2.44 37.91 2.72
C GLU A 163 2.71 36.39 2.85
N GLY A 164 1.67 35.56 2.72
CA GLY A 164 1.76 34.10 2.78
C GLY A 164 1.51 33.53 4.18
N VAL A 165 2.05 32.34 4.47
CA VAL A 165 1.80 31.61 5.72
C VAL A 165 2.79 32.05 6.79
N ALA A 166 2.31 32.69 7.86
CA ALA A 166 3.18 33.19 8.95
C ALA A 166 3.32 32.21 10.13
N MET A 167 2.36 31.30 10.30
CA MET A 167 2.31 30.27 11.35
C MET A 167 1.21 29.25 11.03
N HIS A 168 0.97 28.27 11.91
CA HIS A 168 -0.14 27.32 11.80
C HIS A 168 -1.06 27.35 13.03
N GLY A 169 -2.31 26.92 12.85
CA GLY A 169 -3.33 26.93 13.90
C GLY A 169 -4.43 25.91 13.63
N SER A 170 -4.97 25.31 14.68
CA SER A 170 -6.07 24.34 14.55
C SER A 170 -7.42 25.04 14.44
N SER A 171 -8.33 24.53 13.62
CA SER A 171 -9.74 24.96 13.63
C SER A 171 -10.64 24.14 14.56
N GLN A 172 -10.06 23.28 15.41
CA GLN A 172 -10.77 22.42 16.37
C GLN A 172 -10.11 22.42 17.77
N THR A 173 -10.93 22.30 18.82
CA THR A 173 -10.48 22.08 20.20
C THR A 173 -9.76 20.74 20.32
N ASN A 174 -8.49 20.76 20.75
CA ASN A 174 -7.68 19.56 20.92
C ASN A 174 -6.88 19.61 22.23
N TRP A 175 -6.51 18.44 22.77
CA TRP A 175 -5.79 18.33 24.04
C TRP A 175 -4.46 19.09 23.98
N GLY A 176 -4.17 19.88 25.02
CA GLY A 176 -2.98 20.73 25.10
C GLY A 176 -3.07 22.07 24.35
N LEU A 177 -4.09 22.30 23.51
CA LEU A 177 -4.32 23.58 22.85
C LEU A 177 -5.23 24.51 23.67
N SER A 178 -5.15 25.81 23.40
CA SER A 178 -6.04 26.86 23.89
C SER A 178 -6.48 27.75 22.73
N PRO A 179 -7.68 28.36 22.80
CA PRO A 179 -8.16 29.30 21.79
C PRO A 179 -7.30 30.55 21.70
N VAL A 180 -7.06 31.02 20.48
CA VAL A 180 -6.51 32.34 20.17
C VAL A 180 -7.66 33.24 19.73
N TYR A 181 -7.94 34.25 20.55
CA TYR A 181 -9.03 35.21 20.36
C TYR A 181 -8.61 36.36 19.46
N ARG A 182 -9.44 36.70 18.47
CA ARG A 182 -9.26 37.84 17.57
C ARG A 182 -10.14 39.01 18.01
N PHE A 183 -9.51 40.18 18.19
CA PHE A 183 -10.17 41.45 18.48
C PHE A 183 -9.87 42.45 17.36
N VAL A 184 -10.86 43.26 16.99
CA VAL A 184 -10.69 44.43 16.11
C VAL A 184 -10.70 45.72 16.93
N ASN A 185 -9.78 46.65 16.60
CA ASN A 185 -9.72 47.99 17.18
C ASN A 185 -10.67 48.93 16.43
N LYS A 186 -11.71 49.39 17.10
CA LYS A 186 -12.79 50.21 16.54
C LYS A 186 -12.38 51.66 16.19
N ILE A 187 -11.17 52.10 16.55
CA ILE A 187 -10.66 53.42 16.19
C ILE A 187 -9.80 53.39 14.92
N ASN A 188 -8.95 52.38 14.75
CA ASN A 188 -7.96 52.33 13.66
C ASN A 188 -8.02 51.08 12.77
N GLY A 189 -8.93 50.14 13.02
CA GLY A 189 -9.09 48.89 12.25
C GLY A 189 -7.98 47.85 12.44
N SER A 190 -6.96 48.11 13.26
CA SER A 190 -5.91 47.13 13.56
C SER A 190 -6.44 45.97 14.40
N HIS A 191 -5.87 44.78 14.24
CA HIS A 191 -6.32 43.57 14.93
C HIS A 191 -5.36 43.14 16.04
N LEU A 192 -5.90 42.50 17.09
CA LEU A 192 -5.16 41.93 18.22
C LEU A 192 -5.51 40.45 18.39
N TYR A 193 -4.48 39.62 18.59
CA TYR A 193 -4.60 38.16 18.76
C TYR A 193 -3.99 37.75 20.10
N THR A 194 -4.77 37.09 20.97
CA THR A 194 -4.30 36.63 22.27
C THR A 194 -4.78 35.23 22.64
N ILE A 195 -3.89 34.45 23.27
CA ILE A 195 -4.20 33.14 23.85
C ILE A 195 -4.52 33.24 25.36
N ASP A 196 -4.20 34.38 25.99
CA ASP A 196 -4.38 34.56 27.43
C ASP A 196 -5.81 34.99 27.74
N GLU A 197 -6.47 34.17 28.55
CA GLU A 197 -7.82 34.40 29.04
C GLU A 197 -7.88 35.65 29.92
N THR A 198 -6.77 35.96 30.63
CA THR A 198 -6.62 37.14 31.48
C THR A 198 -6.51 38.42 30.67
N GLU A 199 -5.72 38.41 29.59
CA GLU A 199 -5.60 39.53 28.64
C GLU A 199 -6.93 39.76 27.91
N LYS A 200 -7.55 38.70 27.38
CA LYS A 200 -8.90 38.71 26.77
C LYS A 200 -9.94 39.33 27.71
N GLN A 201 -10.05 38.85 28.95
CA GLN A 201 -11.01 39.36 29.93
C GLN A 201 -10.71 40.81 30.31
N THR A 202 -9.44 41.17 30.47
CA THR A 202 -9.01 42.56 30.70
C THR A 202 -9.38 43.49 29.55
N ILE A 203 -9.31 43.02 28.30
CA ILE A 203 -9.75 43.77 27.12
C ILE A 203 -11.27 43.98 27.14
N LEU A 204 -12.06 42.97 27.49
CA LEU A 204 -13.51 43.08 27.61
C LEU A 204 -13.92 44.05 28.75
N ASP A 205 -13.32 43.93 29.93
CA ASP A 205 -13.73 44.72 31.11
C ASP A 205 -13.25 46.18 31.07
N LYS A 206 -12.06 46.44 30.52
CA LYS A 206 -11.41 47.77 30.61
C LYS A 206 -11.24 48.49 29.28
N TYR A 207 -11.27 47.75 28.16
CA TYR A 207 -10.95 48.28 26.84
C TYR A 207 -12.03 48.01 25.77
N SER A 208 -13.21 47.54 26.15
CA SER A 208 -14.36 47.30 25.25
C SER A 208 -14.92 48.56 24.59
N ALA A 209 -14.55 49.76 25.04
CA ALA A 209 -14.75 51.00 24.28
C ALA A 209 -13.93 51.01 22.97
N TYR A 210 -12.71 50.48 23.02
CA TYR A 210 -11.70 50.52 21.95
C TYR A 210 -11.66 49.25 21.11
N PHE A 211 -11.75 48.08 21.74
CA PHE A 211 -11.71 46.78 21.07
C PHE A 211 -13.09 46.11 21.04
N GLN A 212 -13.31 45.28 20.03
CA GLN A 212 -14.45 44.38 19.92
C GLN A 212 -13.91 42.96 19.69
N LEU A 213 -14.39 41.99 20.47
CA LEU A 213 -14.10 40.58 20.26
C LEU A 213 -14.86 40.08 19.02
N GLU A 214 -14.14 39.49 18.08
CA GLU A 214 -14.73 38.89 16.88
C GLU A 214 -14.94 37.38 17.04
N GLY A 215 -14.15 36.72 17.88
CA GLY A 215 -14.30 35.31 18.23
C GLY A 215 -12.97 34.59 18.46
N ILE A 216 -12.98 33.28 18.27
CA ILE A 216 -11.78 32.44 18.22
C ILE A 216 -11.34 32.35 16.75
N ALA A 217 -10.09 32.70 16.45
CA ALA A 217 -9.56 32.59 15.09
C ALA A 217 -8.93 31.22 14.82
N TRP A 218 -8.23 30.64 15.79
CA TRP A 218 -7.71 29.27 15.77
C TRP A 218 -7.37 28.79 17.19
N TYR A 219 -6.94 27.54 17.35
CA TYR A 219 -6.39 26.98 18.59
C TYR A 219 -4.88 26.75 18.46
N SER A 220 -4.11 27.04 19.50
CA SER A 220 -2.63 27.02 19.54
C SER A 220 -2.13 26.60 20.93
N SER A 221 -0.83 26.37 21.13
CA SER A 221 -0.32 25.94 22.45
C SER A 221 0.09 27.11 23.34
N LYS A 222 -0.22 27.03 24.65
CA LYS A 222 0.33 27.93 25.67
C LYS A 222 1.76 27.55 26.09
N LEU A 223 2.14 26.29 25.92
CA LEU A 223 3.41 25.72 26.42
C LEU A 223 4.37 25.35 25.27
N PRO A 224 5.69 25.46 25.48
CA PRO A 224 6.68 24.92 24.55
C PRO A 224 6.65 23.39 24.54
N GLY A 225 6.98 22.78 23.40
CA GLY A 225 7.07 21.33 23.24
C GLY A 225 7.65 20.93 21.88
N THR A 226 8.04 19.65 21.75
CA THR A 226 8.49 19.08 20.47
C THR A 226 7.40 19.25 19.42
N GLY A 227 7.75 19.71 18.22
CA GLY A 227 6.78 20.01 17.15
C GLY A 227 6.12 21.38 17.28
N PHE A 228 6.53 22.26 18.20
CA PHE A 228 6.01 23.63 18.33
C PHE A 228 7.12 24.70 18.31
N SER A 229 6.89 25.80 17.59
CA SER A 229 7.75 26.99 17.57
C SER A 229 7.12 28.14 18.37
N PRO A 230 7.92 28.99 19.04
CA PRO A 230 7.42 30.21 19.67
C PRO A 230 6.89 31.19 18.62
N VAL A 231 5.77 31.85 18.92
CA VAL A 231 5.24 32.98 18.15
C VAL A 231 5.50 34.26 18.94
N TYR A 232 6.28 35.14 18.35
CA TYR A 232 6.72 36.40 18.93
C TYR A 232 5.73 37.52 18.64
N ARG A 233 5.28 38.23 19.68
CA ARG A 233 4.43 39.43 19.53
C ARG A 233 5.29 40.69 19.58
N PHE A 234 5.20 41.48 18.51
CA PHE A 234 5.77 42.81 18.43
C PHE A 234 4.66 43.85 18.44
N ARG A 235 4.84 44.94 19.20
CA ARG A 235 3.95 46.10 19.20
C ARG A 235 4.58 47.25 18.42
N ASN A 236 3.83 47.81 17.48
CA ASN A 236 4.21 49.00 16.75
C ASN A 236 3.96 50.24 17.63
N VAL A 237 5.01 50.95 18.02
CA VAL A 237 4.89 52.13 18.90
C VAL A 237 4.44 53.40 18.16
N THR A 238 4.49 53.40 16.83
CA THR A 238 4.11 54.55 15.98
C THR A 238 2.60 54.61 15.71
N ASN A 239 1.95 53.45 15.49
CA ASN A 239 0.50 53.39 15.17
C ASN A 239 -0.34 52.51 16.11
N GLY A 240 0.28 51.82 17.08
CA GLY A 240 -0.41 50.97 18.06
C GLY A 240 -0.88 49.61 17.54
N SER A 241 -0.57 49.25 16.29
CA SER A 241 -0.81 47.91 15.74
C SER A 241 0.19 46.87 16.26
N TYR A 242 0.00 45.61 15.90
CA TYR A 242 0.84 44.49 16.35
C TYR A 242 1.19 43.54 15.19
N LEU A 243 2.31 42.84 15.35
CA LEU A 243 2.80 41.78 14.45
C LEU A 243 3.02 40.50 15.27
N TRP A 244 2.68 39.34 14.68
CA TRP A 244 2.99 38.01 15.22
C TRP A 244 3.83 37.24 14.20
N THR A 245 4.94 36.66 14.64
CA THR A 245 5.79 35.84 13.77
C THR A 245 6.33 34.59 14.46
N ALA A 246 6.31 33.46 13.75
CA ALA A 246 6.98 32.22 14.13
C ALA A 246 8.43 32.13 13.59
N SER A 247 8.87 33.14 12.81
CA SER A 247 10.19 33.15 12.18
C SER A 247 11.22 33.84 13.08
N GLU A 248 12.18 33.05 13.58
CA GLU A 248 13.32 33.55 14.34
C GLU A 248 14.17 34.55 13.52
N ALA A 249 14.26 34.32 12.20
CA ALA A 249 14.95 35.22 11.28
C ALA A 249 14.21 36.56 11.07
N GLU A 250 12.87 36.54 10.99
CA GLU A 250 12.07 37.77 10.91
C GLU A 250 12.15 38.57 12.22
N LYS A 251 12.03 37.89 13.37
CA LYS A 251 12.30 38.48 14.70
C LYS A 251 13.68 39.15 14.76
N ALA A 252 14.73 38.47 14.33
CA ALA A 252 16.09 39.02 14.32
C ALA A 252 16.20 40.25 13.40
N ALA A 253 15.60 40.20 12.21
CA ALA A 253 15.57 41.31 11.26
C ALA A 253 14.79 42.52 11.79
N ILE A 254 13.67 42.32 12.49
CA ILE A 254 12.88 43.37 13.14
C ILE A 254 13.68 44.03 14.27
N LEU A 255 14.33 43.24 15.14
CA LEU A 255 15.14 43.76 16.23
C LEU A 255 16.37 44.55 15.73
N ALA A 256 17.01 44.08 14.66
CA ALA A 256 18.19 44.73 14.08
C ALA A 256 17.87 46.03 13.33
N ASN A 257 16.80 46.06 12.53
CA ASN A 257 16.55 47.15 11.57
C ASN A 257 15.35 48.05 11.91
N TYR A 258 14.42 47.58 12.76
CA TYR A 258 13.12 48.22 12.99
C TYR A 258 12.77 48.42 14.48
N SER A 259 13.73 48.28 15.39
CA SER A 259 13.55 48.42 16.85
C SER A 259 13.11 49.82 17.32
N ALA A 260 13.24 50.85 16.47
CA ALA A 260 12.65 52.18 16.69
C ALA A 260 11.13 52.26 16.42
N ILE A 261 10.55 51.22 15.78
CA ILE A 261 9.13 51.15 15.38
C ILE A 261 8.43 49.98 16.07
N PHE A 262 9.11 48.84 16.21
CA PHE A 262 8.55 47.62 16.81
C PHE A 262 9.29 47.24 18.09
N VAL A 263 8.54 47.15 19.20
CA VAL A 263 9.01 46.63 20.48
C VAL A 263 8.57 45.17 20.62
N LEU A 264 9.50 44.27 20.93
CA LEU A 264 9.20 42.87 21.22
C LEU A 264 8.58 42.76 22.63
N GLU A 265 7.36 42.24 22.72
CA GLU A 265 6.68 41.99 24.00
C GLU A 265 6.92 40.57 24.54
N GLY A 266 7.45 39.67 23.70
CA GLY A 266 7.85 38.30 24.08
C GLY A 266 7.20 37.22 23.22
N VAL A 267 7.12 36.01 23.77
CA VAL A 267 6.38 34.88 23.17
C VAL A 267 4.92 34.98 23.61
N ALA A 268 3.98 35.09 22.66
CA ALA A 268 2.55 35.17 22.96
C ALA A 268 1.89 33.78 23.03
N PHE A 269 2.33 32.85 22.19
CA PHE A 269 1.90 31.44 22.17
C PHE A 269 2.93 30.61 21.40
N HIS A 270 2.72 29.30 21.34
CA HIS A 270 3.53 28.37 20.55
C HIS A 270 2.66 27.79 19.43
N THR A 271 3.05 28.06 18.18
CA THR A 271 2.40 27.50 16.99
C THR A 271 2.94 26.09 16.74
N PRO A 272 2.12 25.16 16.22
CA PRO A 272 2.66 23.94 15.62
C PRO A 272 3.69 24.33 14.55
N VAL A 273 4.88 23.74 14.62
CA VAL A 273 5.73 23.68 13.43
C VAL A 273 5.01 22.75 12.48
N ALA A 274 4.44 23.29 11.40
CA ALA A 274 4.31 22.48 10.20
C ALA A 274 5.74 22.12 9.82
N ALA A 275 6.16 20.90 10.19
CA ALA A 275 7.49 20.39 9.91
C ALA A 275 7.75 20.63 8.42
N PRO A 276 8.79 21.42 8.07
CA PRO A 276 8.92 22.01 6.74
C PRO A 276 8.82 20.89 5.72
N THR A 277 7.80 20.94 4.86
CA THR A 277 7.24 19.75 4.21
C THR A 277 8.33 19.00 3.46
N GLU A 278 8.90 17.96 4.10
CA GLU A 278 10.21 17.46 3.66
C GLU A 278 10.12 16.89 2.25
N ILE A 279 8.94 16.38 1.90
CA ILE A 279 8.57 15.72 0.65
C ILE A 279 7.61 16.61 -0.13
N PHE A 280 8.01 17.04 -1.34
CA PHE A 280 7.17 17.77 -2.28
C PHE A 280 6.75 16.82 -3.41
N VAL A 281 5.45 16.62 -3.60
CA VAL A 281 4.91 15.76 -4.67
C VAL A 281 4.45 16.63 -5.84
N ASN A 282 4.93 16.33 -7.05
CA ASN A 282 4.47 17.02 -8.26
C ASN A 282 3.04 16.59 -8.64
N THR A 283 2.37 17.40 -9.45
CA THR A 283 1.02 17.07 -9.96
C THR A 283 1.05 15.77 -10.77
N PRO A 284 0.28 14.73 -10.37
CA PRO A 284 0.15 13.51 -11.15
C PRO A 284 -0.40 13.73 -12.56
N PHE A 285 -0.07 12.82 -13.47
CA PHE A 285 -0.73 12.76 -14.77
C PHE A 285 -0.90 11.33 -15.28
N LYS A 286 -1.99 11.11 -16.03
CA LYS A 286 -2.22 9.89 -16.81
C LYS A 286 -1.07 9.68 -17.80
N VAL A 287 -0.42 8.52 -17.72
CA VAL A 287 0.65 8.08 -18.62
C VAL A 287 0.24 6.91 -19.52
N SER A 288 -0.81 6.15 -19.16
CA SER A 288 -1.45 5.22 -20.12
C SER A 288 -2.17 5.98 -21.24
N ASP A 289 -2.61 5.30 -22.29
CA ASP A 289 -3.27 5.97 -23.44
C ASP A 289 -4.77 5.62 -23.50
N GLY A 290 -5.13 4.35 -23.24
CA GLY A 290 -6.49 3.83 -23.20
C GLY A 290 -7.19 4.06 -21.86
N LEU A 291 -8.09 3.12 -21.52
CA LEU A 291 -9.04 3.21 -20.39
C LEU A 291 -9.05 1.95 -19.51
N SER A 292 -8.13 1.03 -19.75
CA SER A 292 -8.04 -0.30 -19.13
C SER A 292 -6.70 -0.51 -18.41
N GLY A 293 -6.05 0.59 -18.02
CA GLY A 293 -4.71 0.64 -17.45
C GLY A 293 -4.55 -0.30 -16.26
N ASP A 294 -3.44 -1.05 -16.19
CA ASP A 294 -3.32 -2.19 -15.28
C ASP A 294 -1.87 -2.48 -14.85
N LYS A 295 -1.73 -2.85 -13.57
CA LYS A 295 -0.52 -3.42 -12.95
C LYS A 295 0.78 -2.74 -13.41
N PRO A 296 0.88 -1.40 -13.39
CA PRO A 296 2.04 -0.71 -13.91
C PRO A 296 3.31 -1.10 -13.13
N LYS A 297 4.45 -0.93 -13.79
CA LYS A 297 5.79 -1.19 -13.25
C LYS A 297 6.70 -0.04 -13.67
N LEU A 298 7.49 0.49 -12.74
CA LEU A 298 8.48 1.53 -13.02
C LEU A 298 9.89 0.97 -12.73
N GLN A 299 10.84 1.34 -13.57
CA GLN A 299 12.28 1.07 -13.42
C GLN A 299 13.06 2.38 -13.60
N ARG A 300 14.08 2.63 -12.78
CA ARG A 300 15.12 3.66 -13.03
C ARG A 300 16.44 2.96 -13.30
N LEU A 301 17.09 3.27 -14.41
CA LEU A 301 18.41 2.77 -14.76
C LEU A 301 19.53 3.66 -14.19
N GLY A 302 20.77 3.16 -14.22
CA GLY A 302 21.93 3.84 -13.63
C GLY A 302 22.22 5.24 -14.19
N ASP A 303 21.80 5.53 -15.42
CA ASP A 303 21.96 6.83 -16.09
C ASP A 303 20.72 7.74 -16.00
N GLY A 304 19.85 7.48 -15.04
CA GLY A 304 18.64 8.27 -14.78
C GLY A 304 17.42 7.92 -15.64
N THR A 305 17.58 7.12 -16.70
CA THR A 305 16.47 6.74 -17.59
C THR A 305 15.37 6.01 -16.81
N LEU A 306 14.14 6.51 -16.92
CA LEU A 306 12.92 5.93 -16.40
C LEU A 306 12.22 5.11 -17.49
N VAL A 307 11.70 3.94 -17.12
CA VAL A 307 10.91 3.08 -18.02
C VAL A 307 9.68 2.60 -17.27
N ILE A 308 8.50 2.84 -17.84
CA ILE A 308 7.21 2.37 -17.33
C ILE A 308 6.71 1.27 -18.28
N ALA A 309 6.35 0.12 -17.72
CA ALA A 309 5.62 -0.95 -18.42
C ALA A 309 4.25 -1.14 -17.77
N TYR A 310 3.18 -1.22 -18.57
CA TYR A 310 1.80 -1.30 -18.07
C TYR A 310 0.90 -2.11 -19.01
N GLY A 311 -0.14 -2.75 -18.46
CA GLY A 311 -1.25 -3.27 -19.26
C GLY A 311 -2.21 -2.15 -19.64
N ASP A 312 -2.76 -2.16 -20.85
CA ASP A 312 -3.89 -1.31 -21.28
C ASP A 312 -4.59 -1.97 -22.49
N SER A 313 -5.75 -1.46 -22.93
CA SER A 313 -6.48 -2.02 -24.07
C SER A 313 -6.24 -1.20 -25.35
N PRO A 314 -5.71 -1.81 -26.44
CA PRO A 314 -5.58 -1.11 -27.72
C PRO A 314 -6.94 -0.83 -28.37
N ALA A 315 -6.98 0.12 -29.30
CA ALA A 315 -8.15 0.39 -30.11
C ALA A 315 -8.54 -0.85 -30.94
N GLY A 316 -9.79 -1.29 -30.82
CA GLY A 316 -10.29 -2.51 -31.49
C GLY A 316 -10.12 -3.81 -30.70
N ALA A 317 -9.57 -3.78 -29.48
CA ALA A 317 -9.48 -4.94 -28.60
C ALA A 317 -10.86 -5.61 -28.38
N GLY A 318 -10.91 -6.94 -28.49
CA GLY A 318 -12.11 -7.72 -28.21
C GLY A 318 -12.47 -7.74 -26.72
N MET A 319 -13.70 -8.14 -26.40
CA MET A 319 -14.11 -8.40 -25.02
C MET A 319 -13.61 -9.77 -24.56
N VAL A 320 -13.23 -9.88 -23.28
CA VAL A 320 -12.73 -11.07 -22.61
C VAL A 320 -13.37 -11.21 -21.23
N TYR A 321 -13.53 -12.45 -20.75
CA TYR A 321 -14.07 -12.72 -19.41
C TYR A 321 -12.95 -12.80 -18.38
N ASP A 322 -12.94 -11.83 -17.45
CA ASP A 322 -12.03 -11.79 -16.30
C ASP A 322 -12.58 -12.72 -15.22
N VAL A 323 -12.03 -13.94 -15.17
CA VAL A 323 -12.44 -15.02 -14.26
C VAL A 323 -12.38 -14.61 -12.78
N LYS A 324 -11.40 -13.77 -12.44
CA LYS A 324 -11.20 -13.26 -11.08
C LYS A 324 -12.23 -12.20 -10.73
N ALA A 325 -12.39 -11.17 -11.57
CA ALA A 325 -13.33 -10.08 -11.32
C ALA A 325 -14.78 -10.42 -11.74
N ALA A 326 -15.04 -11.68 -12.16
CA ALA A 326 -16.31 -12.24 -12.59
C ALA A 326 -17.08 -11.38 -13.62
N LYS A 327 -16.35 -10.68 -14.50
CA LYS A 327 -16.90 -9.64 -15.38
C LYS A 327 -16.22 -9.64 -16.75
N GLU A 328 -16.89 -9.11 -17.76
CA GLU A 328 -16.27 -8.88 -19.06
C GLU A 328 -15.58 -7.51 -19.10
N ARG A 329 -14.40 -7.47 -19.72
CA ARG A 329 -13.61 -6.25 -19.99
C ARG A 329 -12.98 -6.34 -21.38
N ALA A 330 -12.41 -5.25 -21.87
CA ALA A 330 -11.58 -5.31 -23.08
C ALA A 330 -10.27 -6.07 -22.81
N ALA A 331 -9.79 -6.77 -23.84
CA ALA A 331 -8.49 -7.44 -23.83
C ALA A 331 -7.34 -6.43 -23.70
N ARG A 332 -6.25 -6.85 -23.08
CA ARG A 332 -5.09 -6.01 -22.76
C ARG A 332 -3.82 -6.46 -23.46
N ASP A 333 -3.04 -5.46 -23.85
CA ASP A 333 -1.66 -5.57 -24.30
C ASP A 333 -0.73 -4.88 -23.30
N ILE A 334 0.56 -5.20 -23.35
CA ILE A 334 1.60 -4.51 -22.58
C ILE A 334 2.21 -3.39 -23.41
N PHE A 335 2.18 -2.20 -22.84
CA PHE A 335 2.78 -1.00 -23.39
C PHE A 335 3.99 -0.56 -22.57
N VAL A 336 5.01 -0.05 -23.24
CA VAL A 336 6.19 0.56 -22.63
C VAL A 336 6.31 2.03 -23.04
N LYS A 337 6.57 2.90 -22.07
CA LYS A 337 7.00 4.29 -22.28
C LYS A 337 8.31 4.57 -21.54
N THR A 338 9.15 5.42 -22.12
CA THR A 338 10.47 5.77 -21.57
C THR A 338 10.61 7.28 -21.42
N CYS A 339 11.37 7.73 -20.43
CA CYS A 339 11.83 9.12 -20.34
C CYS A 339 13.23 9.17 -19.74
N LYS A 340 14.10 10.02 -20.30
CA LYS A 340 15.42 10.28 -19.73
C LYS A 340 15.48 11.75 -19.25
N PRO A 341 15.66 11.99 -17.94
CA PRO A 341 15.82 13.35 -17.42
C PRO A 341 17.17 13.94 -17.86
N GLY A 342 17.22 15.26 -18.01
CA GLY A 342 18.38 16.02 -18.47
C GLY A 342 18.13 17.52 -18.41
N THR A 343 18.89 18.30 -19.17
CA THR A 343 18.77 19.79 -19.15
C THR A 343 17.48 20.33 -19.79
N THR A 344 16.79 19.51 -20.60
CA THR A 344 15.57 19.91 -21.35
C THR A 344 14.37 19.02 -21.08
N LYS A 345 14.49 18.02 -20.20
CA LYS A 345 13.44 17.07 -19.81
C LYS A 345 13.54 16.79 -18.32
N THR A 346 12.45 16.92 -17.57
CA THR A 346 12.41 16.55 -16.15
C THR A 346 11.73 15.19 -15.91
N CYS A 347 10.99 14.70 -16.92
CA CYS A 347 10.03 13.60 -16.86
C CYS A 347 8.74 13.90 -16.07
N ASP A 348 8.52 15.15 -15.65
CA ASP A 348 7.30 15.59 -14.94
C ASP A 348 6.20 16.10 -15.88
N LEU A 349 6.44 16.10 -17.19
CA LEU A 349 5.48 16.45 -18.23
C LEU A 349 5.28 15.24 -19.15
N LEU A 350 4.03 14.94 -19.52
CA LEU A 350 3.71 13.84 -20.44
C LEU A 350 4.46 13.95 -21.79
N ALA A 351 4.75 15.17 -22.24
CA ALA A 351 5.53 15.44 -23.46
C ALA A 351 7.03 15.07 -23.37
N ASP A 352 7.57 14.83 -22.18
CA ASP A 352 8.94 14.32 -22.01
C ASP A 352 9.04 12.82 -22.32
N TRP A 353 7.93 12.09 -22.23
CA TRP A 353 7.89 10.65 -22.41
C TRP A 353 7.83 10.25 -23.89
N SER A 354 8.33 9.04 -24.20
CA SER A 354 8.17 8.45 -25.52
C SER A 354 6.70 8.13 -25.83
N PRO A 355 6.33 8.02 -27.12
CA PRO A 355 5.16 7.25 -27.52
C PRO A 355 5.16 5.85 -26.89
N ALA A 356 3.97 5.26 -26.73
CA ALA A 356 3.85 3.89 -26.28
C ALA A 356 4.36 2.91 -27.35
N ILE A 357 5.15 1.93 -26.91
CA ILE A 357 5.50 0.75 -27.72
C ILE A 357 4.64 -0.41 -27.22
N ASN A 358 3.78 -0.98 -28.07
CA ASN A 358 3.08 -2.24 -27.76
C ASN A 358 4.09 -3.39 -27.90
N ILE A 359 4.28 -4.17 -26.84
CA ILE A 359 5.26 -5.26 -26.78
C ILE A 359 4.61 -6.62 -27.06
N SER A 360 3.44 -6.89 -26.50
CA SER A 360 2.75 -8.17 -26.64
C SER A 360 2.02 -8.32 -27.98
N ASN A 361 1.36 -7.26 -28.45
CA ASN A 361 0.56 -7.23 -29.69
C ASN A 361 -0.44 -8.40 -29.82
N SER A 362 -0.92 -8.92 -28.69
CA SER A 362 -1.75 -10.12 -28.57
C SER A 362 -3.23 -9.80 -28.39
N ALA A 363 -3.60 -8.62 -27.89
CA ALA A 363 -5.01 -8.25 -27.65
C ALA A 363 -5.88 -8.09 -28.93
N LEU A 364 -5.23 -7.99 -30.10
CA LEU A 364 -5.86 -8.02 -31.43
C LEU A 364 -5.69 -9.39 -32.13
N MET A 365 -4.95 -10.31 -31.53
CA MET A 365 -4.90 -11.73 -31.88
C MET A 365 -5.94 -12.50 -31.06
N ALA A 366 -6.05 -13.81 -31.26
CA ALA A 366 -6.93 -14.67 -30.47
C ALA A 366 -6.32 -16.06 -30.24
N SER A 367 -6.87 -16.81 -29.29
CA SER A 367 -6.57 -18.23 -29.06
C SER A 367 -6.69 -19.03 -30.35
N THR A 368 -5.82 -20.03 -30.50
CA THR A 368 -5.85 -20.96 -31.64
C THR A 368 -7.08 -21.88 -31.57
N GLY A 369 -7.47 -22.25 -30.36
CA GLY A 369 -8.68 -23.01 -30.07
C GLY A 369 -9.95 -22.16 -30.00
N THR A 370 -11.08 -22.85 -30.15
CA THR A 370 -12.44 -22.32 -30.02
C THR A 370 -13.02 -22.75 -28.67
N PHE A 371 -13.42 -21.80 -27.82
CA PHE A 371 -13.83 -22.05 -26.44
C PHE A 371 -15.17 -21.39 -26.13
N ASP A 372 -15.99 -22.03 -25.29
CA ASP A 372 -17.23 -21.44 -24.78
C ASP A 372 -16.98 -20.45 -23.63
N TRP A 373 -16.23 -19.38 -23.91
CA TRP A 373 -15.88 -18.39 -22.89
C TRP A 373 -17.02 -17.42 -22.55
N ARG A 374 -18.12 -17.48 -23.32
CA ARG A 374 -19.37 -16.75 -23.08
C ARG A 374 -20.37 -17.57 -22.26
N GLY A 375 -20.18 -18.89 -22.20
CA GLY A 375 -21.06 -19.81 -21.51
C GLY A 375 -22.44 -19.83 -22.16
N THR A 376 -23.46 -20.09 -21.35
CA THR A 376 -24.87 -20.23 -21.77
C THR A 376 -25.50 -19.07 -22.58
N LEU A 377 -24.76 -17.98 -22.84
CA LEU A 377 -25.19 -16.77 -23.54
C LEU A 377 -24.59 -16.58 -24.94
N GLY A 378 -23.76 -17.49 -25.45
CA GLY A 378 -23.21 -17.38 -26.81
C GLY A 378 -22.62 -18.68 -27.38
N ASP A 379 -22.34 -18.67 -28.68
CA ASP A 379 -21.66 -19.80 -29.33
C ASP A 379 -20.15 -19.83 -28.99
N PRO A 380 -19.53 -21.03 -28.94
CA PRO A 380 -18.08 -21.19 -28.79
C PRO A 380 -17.30 -20.37 -29.83
N SER A 381 -16.27 -19.65 -29.39
CA SER A 381 -15.49 -18.74 -30.24
C SER A 381 -14.03 -18.62 -29.78
N THR A 382 -13.16 -18.09 -30.64
CA THR A 382 -11.78 -17.76 -30.27
C THR A 382 -11.76 -16.64 -29.22
N TYR A 383 -10.93 -16.77 -28.20
CA TYR A 383 -10.77 -15.82 -27.10
C TYR A 383 -9.69 -14.78 -27.44
N PRO A 384 -9.94 -13.46 -27.40
CA PRO A 384 -8.91 -12.45 -27.68
C PRO A 384 -7.66 -12.59 -26.80
N GLY A 385 -6.46 -12.33 -27.33
CA GLY A 385 -5.18 -12.62 -26.69
C GLY A 385 -4.79 -11.72 -25.50
N ASP A 386 -5.60 -11.72 -24.46
CA ASP A 386 -5.42 -10.97 -23.22
C ASP A 386 -4.13 -11.31 -22.49
N ILE A 387 -3.59 -10.35 -21.73
CA ILE A 387 -2.46 -10.53 -20.81
C ILE A 387 -2.93 -10.39 -19.35
N ASP A 388 -2.29 -11.12 -18.42
CA ASP A 388 -2.52 -10.92 -16.97
C ASP A 388 -1.88 -9.61 -16.49
N LYS A 389 -0.53 -9.53 -16.56
CA LYS A 389 0.23 -8.37 -16.08
C LYS A 389 1.62 -8.31 -16.73
N PRO A 390 2.23 -7.11 -16.85
CA PRO A 390 3.65 -6.98 -17.14
C PRO A 390 4.50 -7.25 -15.89
N ASN A 391 5.52 -8.09 -16.04
CA ASN A 391 6.65 -8.17 -15.12
C ASN A 391 7.91 -7.67 -15.84
N ILE A 392 8.62 -6.70 -15.28
CA ILE A 392 9.82 -6.10 -15.89
C ILE A 392 10.98 -6.09 -14.91
N LYS A 393 12.17 -6.45 -15.41
CA LYS A 393 13.42 -6.42 -14.65
C LYS A 393 14.52 -5.71 -15.43
N THR A 394 15.27 -4.85 -14.74
CA THR A 394 16.53 -4.26 -15.21
C THR A 394 17.75 -5.07 -14.78
N SER A 395 18.76 -5.10 -15.64
CA SER A 395 20.11 -5.61 -15.38
C SER A 395 21.09 -4.81 -16.23
N GLY A 396 21.72 -3.79 -15.65
CA GLY A 396 22.56 -2.83 -16.38
C GLY A 396 21.78 -2.14 -17.51
N PRO A 397 22.27 -2.16 -18.77
CA PRO A 397 21.51 -1.66 -19.93
C PRO A 397 20.44 -2.62 -20.45
N VAL A 398 20.46 -3.88 -20.01
CA VAL A 398 19.48 -4.91 -20.41
C VAL A 398 18.22 -4.77 -19.57
N MET A 399 17.08 -4.95 -20.22
CA MET A 399 15.77 -5.08 -19.61
C MET A 399 15.10 -6.32 -20.15
N VAL A 400 14.37 -7.03 -19.30
CA VAL A 400 13.55 -8.17 -19.69
C VAL A 400 12.14 -7.93 -19.21
N LEU A 401 11.18 -8.11 -20.12
CA LEU A 401 9.76 -8.11 -19.87
C LEU A 401 9.25 -9.54 -20.01
N THR A 402 8.50 -10.02 -19.01
CA THR A 402 7.80 -11.31 -19.04
C THR A 402 6.33 -11.10 -18.72
N TRP A 403 5.49 -11.99 -19.24
CA TRP A 403 4.06 -12.02 -18.99
C TRP A 403 3.47 -13.38 -19.34
N VAL A 404 2.21 -13.60 -18.97
CA VAL A 404 1.38 -14.69 -19.53
C VAL A 404 0.26 -14.10 -20.39
N SER A 405 -0.10 -14.78 -21.48
CA SER A 405 -1.17 -14.38 -22.40
C SER A 405 -2.06 -15.55 -22.81
N LYS A 406 -3.33 -15.28 -23.11
CA LYS A 406 -4.25 -16.24 -23.74
C LYS A 406 -4.00 -16.41 -25.25
N TYR A 407 -3.07 -15.67 -25.85
CA TYR A 407 -2.51 -15.97 -27.18
C TYR A 407 -1.41 -17.04 -27.07
N CYS A 408 -1.57 -18.14 -27.81
CA CYS A 408 -0.63 -19.26 -27.78
C CYS A 408 -0.56 -20.01 -29.14
N PRO A 409 0.08 -19.42 -30.17
CA PRO A 409 0.13 -19.96 -31.51
C PRO A 409 0.99 -21.24 -31.64
N ASP A 410 2.04 -21.40 -30.84
CA ASP A 410 3.05 -22.44 -31.03
C ASP A 410 2.83 -23.65 -30.10
N GLY A 411 2.82 -24.85 -30.67
CA GLY A 411 2.57 -26.11 -29.95
C GLY A 411 3.83 -26.87 -29.50
N ASP A 412 4.99 -26.60 -30.10
CA ASP A 412 6.26 -27.25 -29.74
C ASP A 412 7.43 -26.26 -29.91
N LEU A 413 7.96 -25.82 -28.76
CA LEU A 413 9.03 -24.82 -28.69
C LEU A 413 10.44 -25.41 -28.90
N ALA A 414 10.56 -26.73 -29.13
CA ALA A 414 11.83 -27.39 -29.48
C ALA A 414 12.10 -27.38 -31.00
N THR A 415 11.06 -27.26 -31.83
CA THR A 415 11.18 -27.19 -33.29
C THR A 415 11.20 -25.73 -33.76
N ASP A 416 12.00 -25.44 -34.80
CA ASP A 416 12.06 -24.09 -35.37
C ASP A 416 10.76 -23.72 -36.13
N GLY A 417 10.18 -22.58 -35.76
CA GLY A 417 8.93 -22.06 -36.33
C GLY A 417 7.67 -22.55 -35.62
N VAL A 418 6.54 -21.89 -35.87
CA VAL A 418 5.27 -22.15 -35.18
C VAL A 418 4.71 -23.53 -35.55
N GLN A 419 4.66 -24.43 -34.58
CA GLN A 419 4.03 -25.76 -34.71
C GLN A 419 2.55 -25.73 -34.35
N THR A 420 1.82 -26.80 -34.65
CA THR A 420 0.37 -26.90 -34.35
C THR A 420 0.11 -26.78 -32.85
N SER A 421 -0.46 -25.63 -32.43
CA SER A 421 -0.82 -25.32 -31.05
C SER A 421 -1.57 -26.43 -30.33
N VAL A 422 -1.18 -26.69 -29.08
CA VAL A 422 -1.80 -27.65 -28.16
C VAL A 422 -2.57 -26.97 -27.04
N GLN A 423 -2.98 -25.71 -27.24
CA GLN A 423 -3.66 -24.88 -26.24
C GLN A 423 -4.97 -25.55 -25.75
N ARG A 424 -5.03 -25.86 -24.45
CA ARG A 424 -6.20 -26.39 -23.75
C ARG A 424 -7.01 -25.25 -23.09
N GLY A 425 -8.08 -25.58 -22.37
CA GLY A 425 -8.85 -24.66 -21.54
C GLY A 425 -9.60 -25.37 -20.41
N ILE A 426 -9.98 -24.64 -19.37
CA ILE A 426 -10.72 -25.12 -18.19
C ILE A 426 -12.15 -24.56 -18.19
N GLN A 427 -13.13 -25.39 -17.88
CA GLN A 427 -14.50 -24.99 -17.59
C GLN A 427 -14.69 -24.61 -16.11
N TYR A 428 -15.27 -23.43 -15.87
CA TYR A 428 -15.67 -22.96 -14.53
C TYR A 428 -17.19 -23.02 -14.39
N LEU A 429 -17.72 -23.98 -13.64
CA LEU A 429 -19.17 -24.11 -13.40
C LEU A 429 -19.72 -22.89 -12.64
N GLU A 430 -18.91 -22.34 -11.73
CA GLU A 430 -19.17 -21.18 -10.89
C GLU A 430 -19.08 -19.84 -11.66
N ARG A 431 -18.90 -19.89 -12.98
CA ARG A 431 -18.81 -18.75 -13.91
C ARG A 431 -19.64 -19.04 -15.17
N ASP A 432 -20.92 -19.33 -14.99
CA ASP A 432 -21.89 -19.65 -16.07
C ASP A 432 -21.48 -20.82 -16.99
N SER A 433 -20.71 -21.78 -16.45
CA SER A 433 -20.08 -22.89 -17.20
C SER A 433 -19.12 -22.48 -18.32
N ARG A 434 -18.55 -21.26 -18.24
CA ARG A 434 -17.61 -20.72 -19.23
C ARG A 434 -16.32 -21.54 -19.30
N VAL A 435 -15.90 -21.88 -20.51
CA VAL A 435 -14.60 -22.49 -20.84
C VAL A 435 -13.60 -21.41 -21.20
N ILE A 436 -12.49 -21.33 -20.47
CA ILE A 436 -11.45 -20.30 -20.63
C ILE A 436 -10.15 -20.97 -21.05
N PRO A 437 -9.47 -20.50 -22.12
CA PRO A 437 -8.22 -21.09 -22.58
C PRO A 437 -7.11 -20.98 -21.53
N PHE A 438 -6.16 -21.90 -21.59
CA PHE A 438 -4.91 -21.85 -20.84
C PHE A 438 -4.00 -20.72 -21.37
N SER A 439 -3.23 -20.14 -20.47
CA SER A 439 -2.26 -19.07 -20.76
C SER A 439 -0.90 -19.66 -21.11
N CYS A 440 -0.15 -18.95 -21.95
CA CYS A 440 1.23 -19.27 -22.28
C CYS A 440 2.15 -18.14 -21.80
N THR A 441 3.34 -18.52 -21.33
CA THR A 441 4.36 -17.56 -20.88
C THR A 441 5.09 -16.98 -22.09
N TRP A 442 5.41 -15.69 -22.02
CA TRP A 442 6.08 -14.93 -23.07
C TRP A 442 7.20 -14.07 -22.49
N MET A 443 8.17 -13.73 -23.33
CA MET A 443 9.18 -12.71 -23.02
C MET A 443 9.49 -11.79 -24.20
N SER A 444 10.00 -10.60 -23.87
CA SER A 444 10.72 -9.70 -24.77
C SER A 444 11.87 -9.04 -24.00
N TYR A 445 12.95 -8.65 -24.68
CA TYR A 445 14.08 -7.98 -24.07
C TYR A 445 14.44 -6.68 -24.79
N SER A 446 15.01 -5.75 -24.04
CA SER A 446 15.69 -4.57 -24.58
C SER A 446 17.16 -4.63 -24.15
N ALA A 447 18.08 -4.42 -25.08
CA ALA A 447 19.51 -4.30 -24.79
C ALA A 447 19.96 -2.82 -24.66
N ASN A 448 19.05 -1.87 -24.86
CA ASN A 448 19.32 -0.44 -24.98
C ASN A 448 18.39 0.40 -24.09
N LYS A 449 18.20 -0.02 -22.83
CA LYS A 449 17.51 0.77 -21.79
C LYS A 449 16.02 1.05 -22.09
N GLY A 450 15.36 0.15 -22.83
CA GLY A 450 13.95 0.25 -23.20
C GLY A 450 13.67 1.05 -24.47
N ALA A 451 14.70 1.56 -25.17
CA ALA A 451 14.55 2.38 -26.37
C ALA A 451 14.08 1.56 -27.60
N SER A 452 14.45 0.29 -27.69
CA SER A 452 13.84 -0.70 -28.57
C SER A 452 13.78 -2.07 -27.91
N TRP A 453 12.90 -2.93 -28.40
CA TRP A 453 12.58 -4.25 -27.83
C TRP A 453 12.65 -5.32 -28.91
N SER A 454 12.99 -6.55 -28.54
CA SER A 454 12.91 -7.72 -29.41
C SER A 454 11.45 -8.13 -29.65
N PRO A 455 11.15 -8.85 -30.75
CA PRO A 455 9.87 -9.54 -30.91
C PRO A 455 9.56 -10.45 -29.71
N ALA A 456 8.28 -10.63 -29.40
CA ALA A 456 7.87 -11.52 -28.31
C ALA A 456 8.20 -12.98 -28.65
N LYS A 457 8.81 -13.71 -27.71
CA LYS A 457 9.07 -15.17 -27.80
C LYS A 457 8.25 -15.92 -26.77
N GLN A 458 7.51 -16.93 -27.24
CA GLN A 458 6.72 -17.85 -26.43
C GLN A 458 7.66 -18.83 -25.68
N LEU A 459 7.33 -19.11 -24.42
CA LEU A 459 8.11 -19.93 -23.48
C LEU A 459 7.38 -21.17 -22.95
N SER A 460 6.06 -21.27 -23.11
CA SER A 460 5.25 -22.48 -22.84
C SER A 460 4.16 -22.70 -23.89
N THR A 461 3.62 -23.92 -24.00
CA THR A 461 2.80 -24.39 -25.14
C THR A 461 1.28 -24.37 -24.94
N GLY A 462 0.81 -24.05 -23.74
CA GLY A 462 -0.63 -24.00 -23.42
C GLY A 462 -1.26 -25.37 -23.17
N GLU A 463 -0.44 -26.42 -23.09
CA GLU A 463 -0.83 -27.73 -22.58
C GLU A 463 -1.17 -27.71 -21.07
N ARG A 464 -0.61 -26.73 -20.36
CA ARG A 464 -0.82 -26.40 -18.94
C ARG A 464 -1.10 -24.89 -18.83
N ASP A 465 -1.88 -24.44 -17.86
CA ASP A 465 -2.21 -23.01 -17.69
C ASP A 465 -1.07 -22.29 -16.96
N ALA A 466 -0.37 -21.40 -17.67
CA ALA A 466 0.76 -20.66 -17.11
C ALA A 466 0.32 -19.43 -16.30
N ILE A 467 0.92 -19.22 -15.13
CA ILE A 467 0.70 -18.01 -14.32
C ILE A 467 1.92 -17.66 -13.46
N GLN A 468 1.89 -16.48 -12.82
CA GLN A 468 2.91 -16.00 -11.89
C GLN A 468 4.35 -16.08 -12.46
N ASP A 469 4.50 -15.60 -13.69
CA ASP A 469 5.82 -15.35 -14.26
C ASP A 469 6.59 -14.29 -13.46
N ALA A 470 7.90 -14.45 -13.41
CA ALA A 470 8.84 -13.48 -12.86
C ALA A 470 10.22 -13.67 -13.50
N SER A 471 11.04 -12.61 -13.49
CA SER A 471 12.41 -12.63 -14.03
C SER A 471 13.42 -11.92 -13.12
N ALA A 472 14.64 -12.45 -13.09
CA ALA A 472 15.81 -11.80 -12.49
C ALA A 472 17.01 -11.92 -13.45
N GLY A 473 18.15 -11.34 -13.05
CA GLY A 473 19.30 -11.24 -13.94
C GLY A 473 20.46 -10.47 -13.32
N ASN A 474 21.59 -10.48 -14.03
CA ASN A 474 22.78 -9.72 -13.73
C ASN A 474 23.59 -9.48 -15.02
N ILE A 475 24.32 -8.36 -15.10
CA ILE A 475 25.27 -8.08 -16.18
C ILE A 475 26.46 -7.29 -15.61
N VAL A 476 27.66 -7.57 -16.09
CA VAL A 476 28.87 -6.88 -15.63
C VAL A 476 29.02 -5.56 -16.39
N THR A 477 28.68 -4.45 -15.72
CA THR A 477 28.82 -3.08 -16.28
C THR A 477 30.18 -2.42 -15.99
N ASP A 478 31.06 -3.10 -15.23
CA ASP A 478 32.43 -2.66 -14.98
C ASP A 478 33.29 -2.81 -16.24
N THR A 479 33.73 -1.68 -16.79
CA THR A 479 34.53 -1.58 -18.03
C THR A 479 35.95 -2.14 -17.90
N THR A 480 36.42 -2.42 -16.68
CA THR A 480 37.74 -3.03 -16.44
C THR A 480 37.69 -4.56 -16.38
N SER A 481 36.50 -5.15 -16.30
CA SER A 481 36.32 -6.59 -16.19
C SER A 481 36.48 -7.31 -17.54
N ALA A 482 37.14 -8.46 -17.54
CA ALA A 482 37.17 -9.38 -18.70
C ALA A 482 35.77 -9.95 -19.05
N SER A 483 34.78 -9.78 -18.16
CA SER A 483 33.37 -10.10 -18.39
C SER A 483 32.51 -8.87 -18.70
N TYR A 484 33.09 -7.69 -18.93
CA TYR A 484 32.35 -6.47 -19.28
C TYR A 484 31.32 -6.72 -20.39
N ASN A 485 30.13 -6.14 -20.24
CA ASN A 485 28.98 -6.30 -21.15
C ASN A 485 28.45 -7.74 -21.28
N LYS A 486 28.91 -8.68 -20.44
CA LYS A 486 28.41 -10.06 -20.37
C LYS A 486 27.53 -10.28 -19.16
N GLY A 487 26.47 -11.06 -19.34
CA GLY A 487 25.39 -11.20 -18.39
C GLY A 487 24.53 -12.44 -18.61
N GLN A 488 23.50 -12.50 -17.79
CA GLN A 488 22.72 -13.70 -17.51
C GLN A 488 21.33 -13.27 -17.03
N ILE A 489 20.30 -13.90 -17.58
CA ILE A 489 18.89 -13.70 -17.25
C ILE A 489 18.35 -15.04 -16.76
N ASN A 490 17.45 -15.02 -15.79
CA ASN A 490 16.62 -16.17 -15.44
C ASN A 490 15.13 -15.78 -15.42
N VAL A 491 14.27 -16.73 -15.75
CA VAL A 491 12.82 -16.57 -15.79
C VAL A 491 12.19 -17.80 -15.15
N SER A 492 11.17 -17.63 -14.33
CA SER A 492 10.36 -18.74 -13.82
C SER A 492 8.88 -18.40 -13.81
N TRP A 493 8.03 -19.40 -13.98
CA TRP A 493 6.57 -19.31 -13.88
C TRP A 493 6.03 -20.63 -13.31
N GLN A 494 4.74 -20.64 -13.03
CA GLN A 494 3.97 -21.81 -12.60
C GLN A 494 3.16 -22.33 -13.79
N GLU A 495 3.04 -23.65 -13.94
CA GLU A 495 2.13 -24.28 -14.93
C GLU A 495 1.25 -25.34 -14.28
N ASP A 496 -0.07 -25.18 -14.39
CA ASP A 496 -1.06 -26.13 -13.85
C ASP A 496 -1.65 -27.04 -14.96
N PRO A 497 -1.54 -28.38 -14.87
CA PRO A 497 -2.05 -29.31 -15.88
C PRO A 497 -3.56 -29.49 -15.89
N GLN A 498 -4.25 -29.12 -14.80
CA GLN A 498 -5.70 -29.13 -14.68
C GLN A 498 -6.29 -27.70 -14.70
N GLY A 499 -5.46 -26.68 -14.87
CA GLY A 499 -5.87 -25.29 -15.03
C GLY A 499 -6.05 -24.55 -13.70
N LEU A 500 -6.20 -23.23 -13.78
CA LEU A 500 -6.18 -22.39 -12.59
C LEU A 500 -7.44 -22.58 -11.71
N GLN A 501 -7.26 -23.08 -10.50
CA GLN A 501 -8.34 -23.16 -9.52
C GLN A 501 -8.79 -21.75 -9.05
N LEU A 502 -10.08 -21.62 -8.75
CA LEU A 502 -10.62 -20.45 -8.07
C LEU A 502 -10.16 -20.43 -6.60
N GLY A 503 -9.79 -19.26 -6.09
CA GLY A 503 -9.58 -19.05 -4.66
C GLY A 503 -10.89 -19.09 -3.85
N GLU A 504 -10.80 -19.56 -2.61
CA GLU A 504 -11.96 -19.79 -1.72
C GLU A 504 -12.26 -18.63 -0.76
N ALA A 505 -11.41 -17.59 -0.73
CA ALA A 505 -11.48 -16.51 0.23
C ALA A 505 -11.03 -15.15 -0.35
N ASP A 506 -11.69 -14.09 0.09
CA ASP A 506 -11.54 -12.72 -0.40
C ASP A 506 -10.10 -12.14 -0.18
N GLY A 507 -9.68 -11.26 -1.09
CA GLY A 507 -8.41 -10.54 -1.06
C GLY A 507 -7.44 -10.92 -2.20
N PRO A 508 -6.12 -10.68 -2.06
CA PRO A 508 -5.14 -10.88 -3.13
C PRO A 508 -4.88 -12.36 -3.53
N GLY A 509 -5.76 -13.29 -3.13
CA GLY A 509 -5.76 -14.71 -3.51
C GLY A 509 -7.08 -15.17 -4.16
N ASP A 510 -8.13 -14.34 -4.10
CA ASP A 510 -9.43 -14.62 -4.71
C ASP A 510 -9.35 -14.79 -6.24
N GLY A 511 -10.28 -15.56 -6.79
CA GLY A 511 -10.38 -15.93 -8.20
C GLY A 511 -9.24 -16.84 -8.68
N ALA A 512 -9.16 -17.04 -10.01
CA ALA A 512 -8.13 -17.82 -10.69
C ALA A 512 -6.75 -17.13 -10.63
N SER A 513 -6.15 -17.05 -9.45
CA SER A 513 -4.94 -16.24 -9.18
C SER A 513 -3.65 -17.05 -9.03
N GLY A 514 -3.66 -18.35 -9.36
CA GLY A 514 -2.56 -19.27 -9.07
C GLY A 514 -2.31 -19.40 -7.56
N ALA A 515 -3.35 -19.20 -6.75
CA ALA A 515 -3.33 -19.42 -5.30
C ALA A 515 -3.42 -20.90 -4.97
N ASN A 516 -4.52 -21.49 -5.44
CA ASN A 516 -4.86 -22.89 -5.30
C ASN A 516 -4.48 -23.56 -6.63
N VAL A 517 -4.04 -24.80 -6.56
CA VAL A 517 -3.33 -25.51 -7.63
C VAL A 517 -3.63 -27.00 -7.51
N ASN A 518 -3.63 -27.69 -8.64
CA ASN A 518 -3.76 -29.13 -8.68
C ASN A 518 -2.42 -29.84 -8.37
N GLY A 519 -2.51 -31.10 -7.96
CA GLY A 519 -1.35 -31.97 -7.85
C GLY A 519 -0.73 -32.21 -9.23
N GLY A 520 0.59 -32.07 -9.35
CA GLY A 520 1.32 -32.09 -10.63
C GLY A 520 1.65 -30.70 -11.20
N THR A 521 1.19 -29.62 -10.55
CA THR A 521 1.57 -28.24 -10.89
C THR A 521 3.03 -27.98 -10.53
N ASP A 522 3.84 -27.58 -11.51
CA ASP A 522 5.29 -27.40 -11.36
C ASP A 522 5.73 -25.94 -11.58
N VAL A 523 6.85 -25.58 -10.95
CA VAL A 523 7.60 -24.38 -11.31
C VAL A 523 8.46 -24.69 -12.52
N TRP A 524 8.27 -23.94 -13.59
CA TRP A 524 9.10 -23.96 -14.78
C TRP A 524 10.17 -22.87 -14.71
N TYR A 525 11.30 -23.12 -15.35
CA TYR A 525 12.44 -22.23 -15.36
C TYR A 525 13.15 -22.26 -16.71
N THR A 526 13.64 -21.10 -17.16
CA THR A 526 14.64 -20.97 -18.23
C THR A 526 15.65 -19.88 -17.89
N TYR A 527 16.76 -19.87 -18.62
CA TYR A 527 17.80 -18.85 -18.54
C TYR A 527 18.26 -18.40 -19.92
N ALA A 528 18.89 -17.24 -19.99
CA ALA A 528 19.59 -16.76 -21.17
C ALA A 528 20.96 -16.20 -20.82
N THR A 529 21.96 -16.40 -21.69
CA THR A 529 23.26 -15.72 -21.60
C THR A 529 23.32 -14.57 -22.59
N VAL A 530 23.85 -13.43 -22.16
CA VAL A 530 23.90 -12.18 -22.94
C VAL A 530 25.34 -11.71 -23.07
N ASP A 531 25.77 -11.33 -24.27
CA ASP A 531 27.10 -10.73 -24.53
C ASP A 531 26.95 -9.53 -25.48
N LEU A 532 26.84 -8.33 -24.91
CA LEU A 532 26.63 -7.09 -25.67
C LEU A 532 27.89 -6.61 -26.41
N ASN A 533 28.98 -7.39 -26.39
CA ASN A 533 30.15 -7.18 -27.25
C ASN A 533 30.01 -7.89 -28.61
N GLN A 534 29.03 -8.79 -28.76
CA GLN A 534 28.68 -9.39 -30.04
C GLN A 534 27.90 -8.39 -30.92
N ALA A 535 27.85 -8.64 -32.22
CA ALA A 535 26.99 -7.87 -33.11
C ALA A 535 25.51 -8.07 -32.74
N THR A 536 24.74 -6.98 -32.69
CA THR A 536 23.28 -7.04 -32.56
C THR A 536 22.69 -7.89 -33.68
N PRO A 537 21.80 -8.86 -33.40
CA PRO A 537 21.21 -9.69 -34.43
C PRO A 537 20.39 -8.91 -35.47
N GLY A 538 20.23 -9.49 -36.65
CA GLY A 538 19.26 -9.03 -37.65
C GLY A 538 17.83 -9.34 -37.21
N ALA A 539 16.86 -8.64 -37.83
CA ALA A 539 15.45 -8.83 -37.55
C ALA A 539 15.01 -10.28 -37.83
N GLY A 540 14.31 -10.89 -36.88
CA GLY A 540 13.89 -12.30 -36.94
C GLY A 540 14.96 -13.31 -36.47
N ALA A 541 16.08 -12.85 -35.91
CA ALA A 541 17.15 -13.68 -35.34
C ALA A 541 17.56 -13.22 -33.93
N GLU A 542 16.66 -12.58 -33.18
CA GLU A 542 16.98 -11.91 -31.91
C GLU A 542 17.29 -12.87 -30.74
N TYR A 543 16.95 -14.15 -30.87
CA TYR A 543 17.11 -15.19 -29.85
C TYR A 543 18.03 -16.32 -30.33
N ASN A 544 18.55 -17.10 -29.39
CA ASN A 544 19.42 -18.27 -29.62
C ASN A 544 20.72 -17.91 -30.39
N THR A 545 21.22 -16.69 -30.20
CA THR A 545 22.45 -16.17 -30.82
C THR A 545 23.56 -15.96 -29.79
N ALA A 546 24.80 -15.76 -30.23
CA ALA A 546 25.90 -15.37 -29.34
C ALA A 546 25.64 -14.06 -28.57
N TYR A 547 24.76 -13.19 -29.08
CA TYR A 547 24.36 -11.93 -28.43
C TYR A 547 23.32 -12.16 -27.31
N PHE A 548 22.30 -12.97 -27.59
CA PHE A 548 21.27 -13.38 -26.63
C PHE A 548 20.91 -14.85 -26.86
N ASN A 549 21.51 -15.74 -26.06
CA ASN A 549 21.29 -17.18 -26.15
C ASN A 549 20.31 -17.61 -25.06
N LEU A 550 19.03 -17.70 -25.41
CA LEU A 550 17.97 -18.27 -24.57
C LEU A 550 18.06 -19.80 -24.60
N GLN A 551 17.66 -20.48 -23.54
CA GLN A 551 17.61 -21.94 -23.48
C GLN A 551 16.16 -22.46 -23.39
N GLN A 552 15.97 -23.75 -23.66
CA GLN A 552 14.66 -24.38 -23.53
C GLN A 552 14.21 -24.39 -22.07
N ALA A 553 12.91 -24.19 -21.85
CA ALA A 553 12.31 -24.26 -20.52
C ALA A 553 12.26 -25.69 -19.99
N GLY A 554 12.36 -25.85 -18.67
CA GLY A 554 12.18 -27.15 -18.01
C GLY A 554 11.57 -27.01 -16.61
N ARG A 555 10.97 -28.11 -16.11
CA ARG A 555 10.49 -28.21 -14.72
C ARG A 555 11.67 -28.11 -13.77
N LEU A 556 11.67 -27.10 -12.90
CA LEU A 556 12.59 -26.99 -11.76
C LEU A 556 12.24 -28.00 -10.67
N THR A 557 10.95 -28.30 -10.52
CA THR A 557 10.35 -29.13 -9.48
C THR A 557 9.94 -30.52 -9.99
N ASP A 558 9.53 -31.39 -9.08
CA ASP A 558 9.19 -32.81 -9.27
C ASP A 558 7.73 -33.14 -8.84
N ASN A 559 6.84 -32.15 -8.90
CA ASN A 559 5.43 -32.36 -8.54
C ASN A 559 4.71 -33.28 -9.54
N PHE A 560 5.05 -33.22 -10.84
CA PHE A 560 4.64 -34.25 -11.80
C PHE A 560 5.43 -35.56 -11.58
N GLN A 561 4.79 -36.53 -10.93
CA GLN A 561 5.35 -37.84 -10.59
C GLN A 561 5.19 -38.89 -11.71
N GLY A 562 5.30 -38.48 -12.99
CA GLY A 562 5.16 -39.38 -14.14
C GLY A 562 3.78 -40.02 -14.31
N SER A 563 2.76 -39.49 -13.64
CA SER A 563 1.42 -40.08 -13.51
C SER A 563 0.36 -39.22 -14.19
N TYR A 564 -0.67 -39.87 -14.75
CA TYR A 564 -1.73 -39.20 -15.50
C TYR A 564 -3.12 -39.42 -14.89
N GLY A 565 -4.06 -38.54 -15.23
CA GLY A 565 -5.45 -38.49 -14.76
C GLY A 565 -5.81 -37.13 -14.18
N ILE A 566 -7.05 -37.03 -13.69
CA ILE A 566 -7.53 -35.91 -12.88
C ILE A 566 -7.55 -36.30 -11.39
N GLU A 567 -7.62 -35.31 -10.50
CA GLU A 567 -7.80 -35.54 -9.05
C GLU A 567 -9.27 -35.65 -8.63
N GLY A 568 -10.18 -35.11 -9.44
CA GLY A 568 -11.63 -35.19 -9.22
C GLY A 568 -12.30 -36.36 -9.94
N SER A 569 -13.64 -36.40 -9.86
CA SER A 569 -14.49 -37.40 -10.56
C SER A 569 -15.11 -36.88 -11.86
N VAL A 570 -14.77 -35.65 -12.29
CA VAL A 570 -15.30 -34.99 -13.48
C VAL A 570 -14.17 -34.23 -14.17
N ASN A 571 -14.06 -34.41 -15.48
CA ASN A 571 -13.06 -33.75 -16.32
C ASN A 571 -13.62 -32.44 -16.90
N PHE A 572 -12.97 -31.32 -16.57
CA PHE A 572 -13.33 -29.97 -17.03
C PHE A 572 -12.34 -29.39 -18.04
N ILE A 573 -11.43 -30.21 -18.59
CA ILE A 573 -10.33 -29.77 -19.46
C ILE A 573 -10.69 -30.06 -20.92
N PHE A 574 -10.65 -29.01 -21.74
CA PHE A 574 -11.01 -29.03 -23.16
C PHE A 574 -9.81 -28.73 -24.04
N ASP A 575 -9.73 -29.37 -25.21
CA ASP A 575 -8.78 -29.00 -26.26
C ASP A 575 -9.29 -27.81 -27.10
N GLY A 576 -8.44 -27.31 -28.00
CA GLY A 576 -8.81 -26.22 -28.90
C GLY A 576 -9.92 -26.53 -29.92
N THR A 577 -10.40 -27.78 -30.01
CA THR A 577 -11.57 -28.15 -30.82
C THR A 577 -12.88 -28.10 -30.02
N GLY A 578 -12.80 -27.92 -28.70
CA GLY A 578 -13.93 -27.97 -27.78
C GLY A 578 -14.28 -29.39 -27.30
N ALA A 579 -13.39 -30.37 -27.47
CA ALA A 579 -13.55 -31.73 -26.95
C ALA A 579 -12.82 -31.90 -25.60
N ASN A 580 -13.36 -32.75 -24.71
CA ASN A 580 -12.67 -33.09 -23.46
C ASN A 580 -11.33 -33.79 -23.72
N VAL A 581 -10.25 -33.30 -23.13
CA VAL A 581 -8.92 -33.93 -23.18
C VAL A 581 -8.98 -35.26 -22.44
N PRO A 582 -8.57 -36.40 -23.04
CA PRO A 582 -8.58 -37.69 -22.35
C PRO A 582 -7.76 -37.65 -21.05
N GLU A 583 -8.32 -38.16 -19.94
CA GLU A 583 -7.69 -38.08 -18.61
C GLU A 583 -6.27 -38.65 -18.59
N GLY A 584 -6.00 -39.71 -19.38
CA GLY A 584 -4.66 -40.28 -19.56
C GLY A 584 -3.63 -39.39 -20.31
N GLN A 585 -4.00 -38.15 -20.65
CA GLN A 585 -3.13 -37.11 -21.24
C GLN A 585 -3.02 -35.86 -20.33
N ILE A 586 -3.70 -35.87 -19.19
CA ILE A 586 -3.64 -34.83 -18.16
C ILE A 586 -2.64 -35.29 -17.11
N GLU A 587 -1.62 -34.48 -16.83
CA GLU A 587 -0.58 -34.80 -15.85
C GLU A 587 -1.07 -34.59 -14.42
N LYS A 588 -0.58 -35.39 -13.46
CA LYS A 588 -0.89 -35.22 -12.05
C LYS A 588 0.28 -35.58 -11.12
N GLY A 589 0.09 -35.29 -9.83
CA GLY A 589 0.95 -35.65 -8.71
C GLY A 589 0.19 -35.56 -7.39
N GLN A 590 0.90 -35.66 -6.26
CA GLN A 590 0.31 -35.48 -4.92
C GLN A 590 0.42 -34.04 -4.41
N ALA A 591 1.49 -33.34 -4.80
CA ALA A 591 1.78 -31.96 -4.42
C ALA A 591 1.75 -31.04 -5.66
N GLY A 592 1.64 -29.74 -5.43
CA GLY A 592 1.58 -28.72 -6.47
C GLY A 592 2.18 -27.39 -6.00
N ALA A 593 3.07 -26.82 -6.83
CA ALA A 593 3.78 -25.59 -6.54
C ALA A 593 3.01 -24.34 -7.01
N ALA A 594 3.10 -23.26 -6.23
CA ALA A 594 2.35 -22.02 -6.45
C ALA A 594 3.19 -20.77 -6.16
N ARG A 595 2.99 -19.72 -6.98
CA ARG A 595 3.59 -18.38 -6.81
C ARG A 595 5.13 -18.38 -6.65
N PRO A 596 5.88 -18.86 -7.64
CA PRO A 596 7.34 -18.72 -7.63
C PRO A 596 7.80 -17.26 -7.59
N ASN A 597 8.80 -16.99 -6.77
CA ASN A 597 9.57 -15.75 -6.75
C ASN A 597 11.00 -16.10 -7.16
N ILE A 598 11.60 -15.32 -8.08
CA ILE A 598 12.95 -15.55 -8.61
C ILE A 598 13.92 -14.41 -8.29
N GLY A 599 15.18 -14.77 -8.06
CA GLY A 599 16.29 -13.88 -7.79
C GLY A 599 17.58 -14.39 -8.41
N MET A 600 18.63 -13.56 -8.35
CA MET A 600 19.95 -13.90 -8.83
C MET A 600 21.02 -13.12 -8.04
N VAL A 601 22.08 -13.80 -7.60
CA VAL A 601 23.22 -13.18 -6.90
C VAL A 601 24.50 -13.86 -7.38
N GLY A 602 25.41 -13.09 -7.99
CA GLY A 602 26.48 -13.68 -8.80
C GLY A 602 25.86 -14.63 -9.84
N THR A 603 26.48 -15.77 -10.11
CA THR A 603 25.96 -16.83 -10.99
C THR A 603 24.90 -17.74 -10.34
N THR A 604 24.44 -17.46 -9.12
CA THR A 604 23.45 -18.30 -8.41
C THR A 604 22.03 -17.78 -8.66
N SER A 605 21.20 -18.61 -9.29
CA SER A 605 19.74 -18.45 -9.33
C SER A 605 19.14 -18.84 -7.98
N ILE A 606 18.13 -18.08 -7.55
CA ILE A 606 17.36 -18.34 -6.34
C ILE A 606 15.90 -18.42 -6.73
N VAL A 607 15.19 -19.46 -6.30
CA VAL A 607 13.74 -19.60 -6.49
C VAL A 607 13.10 -20.03 -5.18
N ALA A 608 11.97 -19.40 -4.81
CA ALA A 608 11.18 -19.78 -3.64
C ALA A 608 9.68 -19.69 -3.95
N TYR A 609 8.89 -20.67 -3.48
CA TYR A 609 7.47 -20.82 -3.80
C TYR A 609 6.69 -21.41 -2.61
N GLU A 610 5.36 -21.34 -2.68
CA GLU A 610 4.45 -22.10 -1.81
C GLU A 610 4.22 -23.48 -2.45
N GLU A 611 4.18 -24.58 -1.71
CA GLU A 611 3.81 -25.91 -2.27
C GLU A 611 2.80 -26.60 -1.36
N SER A 612 1.77 -27.26 -1.91
CA SER A 612 0.86 -28.09 -1.12
C SER A 612 1.57 -29.28 -0.49
N LYS A 613 1.10 -29.72 0.68
CA LYS A 613 1.83 -30.68 1.52
C LYS A 613 2.03 -32.09 0.93
N GLY A 614 1.31 -32.48 -0.12
CA GLY A 614 1.43 -33.82 -0.72
C GLY A 614 0.95 -34.96 0.19
N SER A 615 0.01 -34.68 1.10
CA SER A 615 -0.39 -35.55 2.20
C SER A 615 -1.51 -36.56 1.88
N ASP A 616 -1.94 -36.65 0.61
CA ASP A 616 -3.15 -37.37 0.17
C ASP A 616 -4.42 -37.05 1.00
N GLY A 617 -4.54 -35.80 1.49
CA GLY A 617 -5.68 -35.33 2.27
C GLY A 617 -5.60 -35.61 3.78
N LEU A 618 -4.46 -36.07 4.30
CA LEU A 618 -4.23 -36.24 5.74
C LEU A 618 -3.98 -34.93 6.48
N ASP A 619 -3.52 -33.90 5.77
CA ASP A 619 -3.15 -32.58 6.31
C ASP A 619 -3.15 -31.52 5.19
N GLU A 620 -3.75 -30.36 5.46
CA GLU A 620 -4.03 -29.33 4.45
C GLU A 620 -3.07 -28.14 4.55
N GLY A 621 -3.07 -27.30 3.52
CA GLY A 621 -2.20 -26.13 3.41
C GLY A 621 -0.84 -26.45 2.79
N LYS A 622 0.21 -25.71 3.20
CA LYS A 622 1.42 -25.53 2.37
C LYS A 622 2.74 -25.36 3.13
N PHE A 623 3.82 -25.81 2.50
CA PHE A 623 5.20 -25.48 2.83
C PHE A 623 5.70 -24.25 2.07
N ILE A 624 6.78 -23.61 2.55
CA ILE A 624 7.66 -22.79 1.70
C ILE A 624 8.89 -23.61 1.30
N ARG A 625 9.11 -23.71 -0.02
CA ARG A 625 10.31 -24.33 -0.60
C ARG A 625 11.30 -23.32 -1.13
N TYR A 626 12.56 -23.73 -1.20
CA TYR A 626 13.71 -22.90 -1.57
C TYR A 626 14.75 -23.67 -2.40
N HIS A 627 15.22 -23.03 -3.48
CA HIS A 627 16.32 -23.50 -4.33
C HIS A 627 17.40 -22.41 -4.46
N ALA A 628 18.67 -22.81 -4.42
CA ALA A 628 19.83 -21.98 -4.76
C ALA A 628 20.82 -22.78 -5.63
N PHE A 629 20.90 -22.48 -6.92
CA PHE A 629 21.60 -23.31 -7.92
C PHE A 629 22.30 -22.45 -8.99
N PRO A 630 23.32 -22.97 -9.70
CA PRO A 630 23.93 -22.25 -10.82
C PRO A 630 22.87 -21.90 -11.88
N TYR A 631 22.83 -20.65 -12.34
CA TYR A 631 21.77 -20.17 -13.23
C TYR A 631 21.66 -20.98 -14.54
N ASN A 632 22.77 -21.53 -15.00
CA ASN A 632 22.91 -22.33 -16.22
C ASN A 632 22.78 -23.85 -15.98
N THR A 633 22.08 -24.26 -14.92
CA THR A 633 21.82 -25.67 -14.63
C THR A 633 20.91 -26.28 -15.70
N ASP A 634 21.30 -27.44 -16.23
CA ASP A 634 20.45 -28.27 -17.09
C ASP A 634 19.38 -28.98 -16.24
N LEU A 635 18.11 -28.63 -16.48
CA LEU A 635 16.96 -29.18 -15.75
C LEU A 635 16.51 -30.57 -16.25
N SER A 636 17.11 -31.11 -17.32
CA SER A 636 16.92 -32.52 -17.69
C SER A 636 17.71 -33.48 -16.80
N THR A 637 18.84 -33.03 -16.24
CA THR A 637 19.72 -33.84 -15.36
C THR A 637 19.81 -33.33 -13.91
N TYR A 638 19.24 -32.16 -13.59
CA TYR A 638 19.21 -31.61 -12.24
C TYR A 638 18.48 -32.52 -11.23
N THR A 639 19.21 -32.99 -10.21
CA THR A 639 18.69 -33.89 -9.17
C THR A 639 18.04 -33.18 -7.99
N GLY A 640 18.23 -31.87 -7.82
CA GLY A 640 17.74 -31.11 -6.66
C GLY A 640 16.30 -30.62 -6.78
N LYS A 641 15.43 -31.35 -7.51
CA LYS A 641 14.08 -30.89 -7.89
C LYS A 641 13.12 -30.71 -6.71
N ALA A 642 13.25 -31.57 -5.70
CA ALA A 642 12.49 -31.48 -4.45
C ALA A 642 12.55 -30.08 -3.81
N GLY A 643 13.70 -29.40 -3.87
CA GLY A 643 13.90 -28.12 -3.16
C GLY A 643 13.84 -28.26 -1.64
N CYS A 644 14.42 -27.31 -0.92
CA CYS A 644 14.45 -27.38 0.55
C CYS A 644 13.23 -26.73 1.19
N ILE A 645 12.52 -27.47 2.04
CA ILE A 645 11.48 -26.94 2.93
C ILE A 645 12.14 -26.06 4.00
N ILE A 646 11.72 -24.79 4.10
CA ILE A 646 12.29 -23.80 5.05
C ILE A 646 11.28 -23.24 6.06
N SER A 647 9.99 -23.49 5.90
CA SER A 647 8.96 -23.18 6.91
C SER A 647 8.98 -24.20 8.07
N ASP A 648 8.21 -23.94 9.13
CA ASP A 648 7.83 -25.01 10.06
C ASP A 648 6.89 -25.99 9.31
N PRO A 649 7.20 -27.30 9.22
CA PRO A 649 6.41 -28.25 8.44
C PRO A 649 5.07 -28.61 9.11
N LEU A 650 4.91 -28.31 10.40
CA LEU A 650 3.66 -28.50 11.16
C LEU A 650 2.75 -27.25 11.10
N LYS A 651 3.02 -26.33 10.16
CA LYS A 651 2.34 -25.05 9.99
C LYS A 651 2.03 -24.79 8.53
N ASN A 652 1.14 -23.81 8.30
CA ASN A 652 0.64 -23.45 6.98
C ASN A 652 1.28 -22.14 6.50
N ALA A 653 2.30 -22.30 5.66
CA ALA A 653 3.20 -21.24 5.25
C ALA A 653 2.89 -20.74 3.82
N ARG A 654 2.86 -19.41 3.64
CA ARG A 654 2.33 -18.78 2.41
C ARG A 654 2.98 -17.43 2.12
N ARG A 655 2.86 -16.94 0.87
CA ARG A 655 3.35 -15.63 0.40
C ARG A 655 4.85 -15.40 0.66
N VAL A 656 5.73 -16.34 0.31
CA VAL A 656 7.18 -16.12 0.45
C VAL A 656 7.66 -14.92 -0.38
N ARG A 657 8.64 -14.19 0.17
CA ARG A 657 9.44 -13.16 -0.51
C ARG A 657 10.89 -13.23 -0.02
N PHE A 658 11.81 -12.65 -0.77
CA PHE A 658 13.18 -12.47 -0.32
C PHE A 658 13.82 -11.17 -0.83
N LEU A 659 14.93 -10.82 -0.17
CA LEU A 659 15.82 -9.71 -0.46
C LEU A 659 17.23 -10.26 -0.63
N THR A 660 18.01 -9.67 -1.53
CA THR A 660 19.34 -10.15 -1.89
C THR A 660 20.32 -9.00 -2.09
N GLN A 661 21.59 -9.22 -1.80
CA GLN A 661 22.68 -8.32 -2.15
C GLN A 661 23.95 -9.11 -2.50
N SER A 662 24.95 -8.45 -3.10
CA SER A 662 26.20 -9.13 -3.48
C SER A 662 27.04 -9.51 -2.26
N PRO A 663 27.96 -10.49 -2.37
CA PRO A 663 28.92 -10.79 -1.31
C PRO A 663 29.76 -9.56 -0.91
N THR A 664 30.08 -8.70 -1.88
CA THR A 664 30.80 -7.44 -1.67
C THR A 664 29.98 -6.44 -0.83
N ASP A 665 28.68 -6.35 -1.08
CA ASP A 665 27.78 -5.48 -0.32
C ASP A 665 27.52 -6.01 1.10
N ALA A 666 27.34 -7.33 1.24
CA ALA A 666 27.15 -7.99 2.52
C ALA A 666 28.39 -7.90 3.42
N GLY A 667 29.58 -7.96 2.82
CA GLY A 667 30.85 -8.08 3.54
C GLY A 667 31.10 -9.51 4.08
N PRO A 668 32.30 -9.78 4.62
CA PRO A 668 32.67 -11.12 5.10
C PRO A 668 31.69 -11.65 6.17
N GLY A 669 30.99 -12.75 5.85
CA GLY A 669 30.01 -13.36 6.74
C GLY A 669 28.69 -12.60 6.89
N GLY A 670 28.47 -11.50 6.15
CA GLY A 670 27.25 -10.68 6.24
C GLY A 670 26.00 -11.31 5.60
N ILE A 671 24.89 -10.58 5.65
CA ILE A 671 23.60 -11.03 5.12
C ILE A 671 23.63 -10.96 3.58
N GLN A 672 23.60 -12.10 2.88
CA GLN A 672 23.42 -12.12 1.42
C GLN A 672 21.96 -12.34 1.00
N LEU A 673 21.17 -12.95 1.87
CA LEU A 673 19.75 -13.25 1.67
C LEU A 673 18.96 -12.88 2.93
N GLY A 674 17.79 -12.25 2.78
CA GLY A 674 16.74 -12.24 3.81
C GLY A 674 15.47 -12.82 3.20
N ILE A 675 14.97 -13.95 3.70
CA ILE A 675 13.80 -14.66 3.16
C ILE A 675 12.71 -14.78 4.23
N PHE A 676 11.47 -14.42 3.87
CA PHE A 676 10.37 -14.24 4.81
C PHE A 676 9.02 -14.61 4.19
N TRP A 677 8.09 -15.06 5.03
CA TRP A 677 6.78 -15.61 4.62
C TRP A 677 5.73 -15.39 5.71
N LYS A 678 4.44 -15.60 5.39
CA LYS A 678 3.36 -15.71 6.38
C LYS A 678 3.27 -17.15 6.90
N GLU A 679 3.14 -17.35 8.22
CA GLU A 679 3.01 -18.68 8.83
C GLU A 679 1.98 -18.66 9.98
N GLY A 680 1.32 -19.79 10.22
CA GLY A 680 0.39 -20.03 11.34
C GLY A 680 -0.24 -21.41 11.18
N SER A 681 -0.99 -21.91 12.18
CA SER A 681 -1.68 -23.21 12.04
C SER A 681 -2.84 -23.15 11.04
N TYR A 682 -3.52 -22.01 10.94
CA TYR A 682 -4.63 -21.83 10.01
C TYR A 682 -4.16 -21.59 8.57
N ASP A 683 -4.87 -22.19 7.63
CA ASP A 683 -4.77 -22.08 6.18
C ASP A 683 -5.46 -20.79 5.66
N ASN A 684 -6.22 -20.90 4.57
CA ASN A 684 -6.99 -19.87 3.86
C ASN A 684 -7.39 -18.64 4.69
N GLY A 685 -6.58 -17.57 4.60
CA GLY A 685 -6.88 -16.26 5.19
C GLY A 685 -6.72 -16.11 6.70
N GLY A 686 -6.58 -17.21 7.45
CA GLY A 686 -6.57 -17.21 8.92
C GLY A 686 -5.35 -16.52 9.60
N PRO A 687 -5.39 -16.37 10.94
CA PRO A 687 -4.32 -15.80 11.77
C PRO A 687 -2.93 -16.29 11.36
N SER A 688 -2.00 -15.39 11.11
CA SER A 688 -0.64 -15.73 10.67
C SER A 688 0.36 -14.56 10.77
N ASP A 689 1.53 -14.85 11.32
CA ASP A 689 2.66 -13.93 11.51
C ASP A 689 3.62 -13.92 10.33
N ILE A 690 4.57 -12.97 10.33
CA ILE A 690 5.72 -12.94 9.42
C ILE A 690 6.91 -13.65 10.07
N ARG A 691 7.35 -14.75 9.47
CA ARG A 691 8.58 -15.46 9.80
C ARG A 691 9.73 -15.01 8.89
N VAL A 692 10.98 -15.10 9.37
CA VAL A 692 12.18 -14.79 8.57
C VAL A 692 13.36 -15.73 8.85
N ARG A 693 14.20 -15.96 7.83
CA ARG A 693 15.58 -16.45 7.92
C ARG A 693 16.54 -15.52 7.15
N ARG A 694 17.80 -15.47 7.56
CA ARG A 694 18.89 -14.75 6.88
C ARG A 694 19.93 -15.74 6.34
N GLY A 695 20.28 -15.68 5.05
CA GLY A 695 21.46 -16.36 4.52
C GLY A 695 22.71 -15.56 4.86
N MET A 696 23.54 -16.11 5.77
CA MET A 696 24.75 -15.47 6.28
C MET A 696 25.99 -16.03 5.55
N GLY A 697 26.77 -15.15 4.93
CA GLY A 697 27.97 -15.51 4.15
C GLY A 697 27.70 -16.40 2.93
N GLY A 698 26.45 -16.50 2.47
CA GLY A 698 26.06 -17.34 1.35
C GLY A 698 24.56 -17.44 1.15
N LEU A 699 24.16 -18.33 0.26
CA LEU A 699 22.79 -18.43 -0.30
C LEU A 699 22.19 -19.84 -0.17
N GLN A 700 22.97 -20.84 0.26
CA GLN A 700 22.47 -22.21 0.39
C GLN A 700 21.59 -22.35 1.64
N PRO A 701 20.72 -23.37 1.74
CA PRO A 701 19.95 -23.65 2.97
C PRO A 701 20.84 -23.74 4.22
N ALA A 702 22.04 -24.31 4.10
CA ALA A 702 23.04 -24.38 5.16
C ALA A 702 23.64 -23.02 5.60
N ASN A 703 23.44 -21.94 4.84
CA ASN A 703 23.79 -20.57 5.24
C ASN A 703 22.66 -19.89 6.05
N MET A 704 21.46 -20.48 6.14
CA MET A 704 20.31 -19.83 6.76
C MET A 704 20.40 -19.80 8.28
N VAL A 705 20.05 -18.65 8.86
CA VAL A 705 19.93 -18.40 10.30
C VAL A 705 18.53 -17.82 10.58
N PRO A 706 17.68 -18.45 11.42
CA PRO A 706 17.88 -19.75 12.07
C PRO A 706 18.07 -20.92 11.09
N ALA A 707 18.71 -21.99 11.57
CA ALA A 707 19.14 -23.12 10.76
C ALA A 707 17.97 -23.92 10.16
N VAL A 708 18.19 -24.44 8.94
CA VAL A 708 17.31 -25.38 8.24
C VAL A 708 17.90 -26.78 8.38
N ASP A 709 17.05 -27.80 8.49
CA ASP A 709 17.46 -29.21 8.57
C ASP A 709 18.25 -29.63 7.29
N PRO A 710 19.42 -30.28 7.40
CA PRO A 710 20.16 -30.78 6.23
C PRO A 710 19.36 -31.74 5.32
N ALA A 711 18.32 -32.40 5.83
CA ALA A 711 17.42 -33.26 5.07
C ALA A 711 16.25 -32.52 4.40
N CYS A 712 16.25 -31.16 4.39
CA CYS A 712 15.15 -30.35 3.89
C CYS A 712 14.70 -30.63 2.44
N ALA A 713 15.55 -31.24 1.62
CA ALA A 713 15.26 -31.64 0.25
C ALA A 713 14.53 -32.99 0.18
N THR A 714 13.24 -33.00 0.54
CA THR A 714 12.37 -34.18 0.45
C THR A 714 11.02 -33.85 -0.19
N SER A 715 10.53 -34.74 -1.05
CA SER A 715 9.20 -34.69 -1.67
C SER A 715 8.21 -35.66 -1.01
N ASP A 716 8.68 -36.54 -0.11
CA ASP A 716 7.84 -37.41 0.73
C ASP A 716 7.30 -36.64 1.95
N TYR A 717 5.97 -36.64 2.11
CA TYR A 717 5.27 -35.95 3.20
C TYR A 717 5.65 -36.49 4.58
N ALA A 718 5.80 -37.81 4.75
CA ALA A 718 6.12 -38.41 6.04
C ALA A 718 7.52 -38.00 6.54
N THR A 719 8.48 -37.88 5.63
CA THR A 719 9.82 -37.34 5.90
C THR A 719 9.76 -35.81 6.10
N ALA A 720 8.93 -35.08 5.34
CA ALA A 720 8.80 -33.63 5.46
C ALA A 720 8.30 -33.18 6.85
N ILE A 721 7.31 -33.85 7.44
CA ILE A 721 6.81 -33.54 8.79
C ILE A 721 7.75 -33.98 9.92
N ALA A 722 8.78 -34.78 9.60
CA ALA A 722 9.82 -35.20 10.54
C ALA A 722 11.04 -34.27 10.57
N LEU A 723 11.09 -33.23 9.72
CA LEU A 723 12.21 -32.28 9.65
C LEU A 723 12.37 -31.47 10.95
N THR A 724 13.61 -31.34 11.41
CA THR A 724 13.99 -30.74 12.70
C THR A 724 14.52 -29.30 12.58
N SER A 725 14.17 -28.61 11.50
CA SER A 725 14.54 -27.21 11.23
C SER A 725 14.26 -26.31 12.44
N ALA A 726 15.23 -25.49 12.83
CA ALA A 726 14.98 -24.44 13.82
C ALA A 726 13.91 -23.47 13.26
N LYS A 727 12.97 -23.02 14.09
CA LYS A 727 11.87 -22.14 13.65
C LYS A 727 12.40 -20.83 13.07
N GLY A 728 11.70 -20.29 12.06
CA GLY A 728 11.95 -18.94 11.58
C GLY A 728 11.67 -17.90 12.66
N GLU A 729 12.39 -16.79 12.66
CA GLU A 729 12.18 -15.71 13.64
C GLU A 729 10.86 -15.00 13.37
N ASN A 730 10.02 -14.83 14.39
CA ASN A 730 8.74 -14.14 14.30
C ASN A 730 8.94 -12.63 14.47
N ILE A 731 8.85 -11.87 13.37
CA ILE A 731 9.08 -10.42 13.44
C ILE A 731 7.84 -9.62 13.84
N SER A 732 6.64 -10.21 13.79
CA SER A 732 5.36 -9.50 13.92
C SER A 732 4.52 -9.81 15.16
N SER A 733 4.75 -10.93 15.85
CA SER A 733 3.90 -11.28 16.99
C SER A 733 3.91 -10.18 18.04
N LYS A 734 2.70 -9.80 18.49
CA LYS A 734 2.42 -8.76 19.49
C LYS A 734 3.09 -7.42 19.16
N ALA A 735 3.21 -7.04 17.88
CA ALA A 735 3.98 -5.88 17.42
C ALA A 735 3.90 -4.60 18.28
N PRO A 736 2.75 -4.18 18.86
CA PRO A 736 2.66 -3.00 19.73
C PRO A 736 3.41 -3.09 21.07
N THR A 737 3.71 -4.29 21.56
CA THR A 737 4.43 -4.54 22.82
C THR A 737 5.63 -5.46 22.65
N ALA A 738 5.96 -5.84 21.41
CA ALA A 738 6.95 -6.84 21.08
C ALA A 738 8.38 -6.42 21.44
N THR A 739 9.12 -7.39 21.98
CA THR A 739 10.55 -7.29 22.27
C THR A 739 11.34 -8.30 21.43
N VAL A 740 12.65 -8.39 21.63
CA VAL A 740 13.47 -9.48 21.06
C VAL A 740 13.06 -10.87 21.58
N ALA A 741 12.40 -10.99 22.73
CA ALA A 741 11.93 -12.28 23.24
C ALA A 741 10.83 -12.89 22.35
N ASN A 742 10.00 -12.05 21.72
CA ASN A 742 8.90 -12.51 20.86
C ASN A 742 9.37 -13.05 19.50
N LEU A 743 10.67 -12.97 19.18
CA LEU A 743 11.24 -13.57 17.96
C LEU A 743 11.09 -15.10 17.93
N THR A 744 10.90 -15.74 19.09
CA THR A 744 10.63 -17.18 19.21
C THR A 744 9.16 -17.53 19.42
N ASP A 745 8.25 -16.55 19.48
CA ASP A 745 6.82 -16.81 19.64
C ASP A 745 6.28 -17.55 18.40
N ASP A 746 5.46 -18.58 18.61
CA ASP A 746 4.59 -19.10 17.57
C ASP A 746 3.38 -18.16 17.40
N THR A 747 2.76 -18.16 16.22
CA THR A 747 1.50 -17.42 15.96
C THR A 747 0.41 -17.77 16.96
N GLU A 748 0.40 -19.01 17.44
CA GLU A 748 -0.52 -19.51 18.46
C GLU A 748 -0.30 -18.89 19.85
N ALA A 749 0.80 -18.15 20.06
CA ALA A 749 0.99 -17.32 21.24
C ALA A 749 0.09 -16.07 21.25
N ASN A 750 -0.62 -15.77 20.15
CA ASN A 750 -1.75 -14.84 20.09
C ASN A 750 -2.69 -15.17 18.89
N TYR A 751 -3.59 -16.15 19.07
CA TYR A 751 -4.51 -16.64 18.02
C TYR A 751 -5.38 -15.59 17.31
N THR A 752 -5.47 -14.33 17.76
CA THR A 752 -6.29 -13.29 17.11
C THR A 752 -5.52 -12.37 16.15
N GLU A 753 -4.19 -12.34 16.20
CA GLU A 753 -3.41 -11.38 15.41
C GLU A 753 -3.12 -11.84 13.98
N ASN A 754 -2.86 -10.88 13.09
CA ASN A 754 -2.52 -11.17 11.70
C ASN A 754 -1.60 -10.11 11.11
N ALA A 755 -0.51 -10.56 10.49
CA ALA A 755 0.47 -9.70 9.82
C ALA A 755 0.54 -10.03 8.33
N LEU A 756 0.36 -9.07 7.43
CA LEU A 756 0.23 -9.32 5.99
C LEU A 756 0.94 -8.30 5.09
N ALA A 757 0.92 -8.57 3.78
CA ALA A 757 1.47 -7.73 2.72
C ALA A 757 2.94 -7.30 2.93
N HIS A 758 3.76 -8.12 3.59
CA HIS A 758 5.13 -7.79 3.95
C HIS A 758 6.01 -7.37 2.74
N ARG A 759 7.03 -6.56 3.00
CA ARG A 759 8.10 -6.11 2.08
C ARG A 759 9.37 -5.81 2.90
N GLY A 760 10.51 -5.55 2.26
CA GLY A 760 11.70 -5.10 2.96
C GLY A 760 12.78 -4.49 2.07
N VAL A 761 13.88 -4.08 2.68
CA VAL A 761 15.11 -3.58 2.04
C VAL A 761 16.31 -4.21 2.76
N LEU A 762 17.33 -4.60 2.01
CA LEU A 762 18.60 -5.14 2.52
C LEU A 762 19.75 -4.31 1.95
N ARG A 763 20.60 -3.73 2.81
CA ARG A 763 21.81 -2.98 2.42
C ARG A 763 22.90 -3.12 3.48
N GLY A 764 24.03 -3.71 3.12
CA GLY A 764 25.16 -3.88 4.02
C GLY A 764 24.79 -4.72 5.24
N GLN A 765 25.05 -4.16 6.43
CA GLN A 765 24.69 -4.79 7.71
C GLN A 765 23.19 -4.73 8.03
N ASP A 766 22.42 -3.86 7.35
CA ASP A 766 21.06 -3.51 7.71
C ASP A 766 20.01 -4.19 6.84
N MET A 767 18.98 -4.72 7.51
CA MET A 767 17.78 -5.27 6.89
C MET A 767 16.54 -4.69 7.57
N TRP A 768 15.67 -4.04 6.80
CA TRP A 768 14.37 -3.55 7.27
C TRP A 768 13.28 -4.43 6.65
N ILE A 769 12.38 -4.97 7.46
CA ILE A 769 11.19 -5.68 6.98
C ILE A 769 9.97 -4.98 7.58
N GLY A 770 8.96 -4.70 6.75
CA GLY A 770 7.71 -4.11 7.17
C GLY A 770 6.50 -4.89 6.67
N TYR A 771 5.38 -4.73 7.37
CA TYR A 771 4.15 -5.51 7.22
C TYR A 771 2.94 -4.72 7.73
N SER A 772 1.76 -4.95 7.16
CA SER A 772 0.50 -4.50 7.77
C SER A 772 0.17 -5.42 8.95
N TYR A 773 -0.22 -4.90 10.11
CA TYR A 773 -0.59 -5.70 11.30
C TYR A 773 -1.88 -5.20 11.95
N THR A 774 -2.69 -6.14 12.42
CA THR A 774 -3.87 -5.96 13.29
C THR A 774 -3.71 -6.94 14.48
N GLY A 775 -4.07 -6.51 15.68
CA GLY A 775 -3.95 -7.34 16.89
C GLY A 775 -5.12 -8.33 17.07
N ASP A 776 -6.27 -8.05 16.44
CA ASP A 776 -7.46 -8.89 16.57
C ASP A 776 -8.33 -8.86 15.29
N LEU A 777 -8.36 -9.97 14.55
CA LEU A 777 -9.17 -10.15 13.33
C LEU A 777 -10.69 -10.03 13.57
N VAL A 778 -11.19 -10.40 14.75
CA VAL A 778 -12.62 -10.32 15.07
C VAL A 778 -13.00 -8.85 15.31
N LYS A 779 -12.14 -8.09 16.01
CA LYS A 779 -12.29 -6.63 16.14
C LYS A 779 -12.12 -5.91 14.82
N LEU A 780 -11.21 -6.35 13.94
CA LEU A 780 -11.04 -5.78 12.59
C LEU A 780 -12.37 -5.78 11.82
N TRP A 781 -13.05 -6.92 11.73
CA TRP A 781 -14.33 -7.05 11.02
C TRP A 781 -15.47 -6.24 11.64
N ALA A 782 -15.39 -5.97 12.95
CA ALA A 782 -16.31 -5.10 13.68
C ALA A 782 -15.93 -3.61 13.63
N GLN A 783 -14.91 -3.22 12.85
CA GLN A 783 -14.36 -1.85 12.81
C GLN A 783 -13.85 -1.34 14.17
N LEU A 784 -13.42 -2.25 15.06
CA LEU A 784 -12.84 -1.96 16.37
C LEU A 784 -11.31 -2.11 16.40
N ASP A 785 -10.71 -2.74 15.40
CA ASP A 785 -9.27 -2.71 15.11
C ASP A 785 -9.02 -2.43 13.62
N ASN A 786 -7.76 -2.15 13.23
CA ASN A 786 -7.37 -1.87 11.85
C ASN A 786 -5.93 -2.26 11.54
N TYR A 787 -5.69 -2.58 10.26
CA TYR A 787 -4.32 -2.76 9.75
C TYR A 787 -3.57 -1.43 9.73
N ASN A 788 -2.51 -1.34 10.52
CA ASN A 788 -1.48 -0.29 10.44
C ASN A 788 -0.20 -0.85 9.82
N PHE A 789 0.67 0.00 9.26
CA PHE A 789 1.98 -0.39 8.74
C PHE A 789 3.04 -0.35 9.84
N TRP A 790 3.64 -1.50 10.10
CA TRP A 790 4.74 -1.66 11.04
C TRP A 790 6.03 -2.00 10.30
N ILE A 791 7.16 -1.57 10.85
CA ILE A 791 8.50 -1.98 10.41
C ILE A 791 9.30 -2.55 11.57
N ARG A 792 10.23 -3.45 11.28
CA ARG A 792 11.25 -3.94 12.21
C ARG A 792 12.61 -3.95 11.52
N LYS A 793 13.65 -3.47 12.21
CA LYS A 793 15.03 -3.43 11.69
C LYS A 793 15.87 -4.54 12.34
N PHE A 794 16.67 -5.23 11.53
CA PHE A 794 17.81 -6.03 11.95
C PHE A 794 19.12 -5.35 11.50
N ASN A 795 20.16 -5.44 12.32
CA ASN A 795 21.53 -5.09 11.98
C ASN A 795 22.47 -6.22 12.41
N THR A 796 23.49 -6.57 11.61
CA THR A 796 24.40 -7.70 11.93
C THR A 796 25.20 -7.53 13.23
N THR A 797 25.38 -6.30 13.69
CA THR A 797 26.17 -5.96 14.89
C THR A 797 25.29 -5.80 16.14
N THR A 798 24.07 -5.26 16.01
CA THR A 798 23.17 -4.98 17.16
C THR A 798 21.94 -5.89 17.26
N GLY A 799 21.70 -6.78 16.29
CA GLY A 799 20.54 -7.66 16.27
C GLY A 799 19.25 -6.96 15.84
N TRP A 800 18.11 -7.40 16.38
CA TRP A 800 16.78 -6.84 16.08
C TRP A 800 16.41 -5.67 17.00
N GLU A 801 15.89 -4.61 16.41
CA GLU A 801 15.09 -3.59 17.11
C GLU A 801 13.67 -4.11 17.43
N ASN A 802 12.95 -3.40 18.30
CA ASN A 802 11.51 -3.59 18.47
C ASN A 802 10.74 -3.06 17.24
N PRO A 803 9.53 -3.57 16.94
CA PRO A 803 8.70 -3.02 15.87
C PRO A 803 8.29 -1.56 16.11
N LYS A 804 8.08 -0.81 15.02
CA LYS A 804 7.64 0.59 15.03
C LYS A 804 6.41 0.74 14.13
N ASN A 805 5.32 1.31 14.65
CA ASN A 805 4.17 1.72 13.84
C ASN A 805 4.52 3.02 13.10
N VAL A 806 4.46 2.99 11.78
CA VAL A 806 4.77 4.15 10.94
C VAL A 806 3.52 5.00 10.70
N THR A 807 2.37 4.34 10.47
CA THR A 807 1.15 5.02 9.98
C THR A 807 0.29 5.60 11.09
N ASN A 808 0.26 4.96 12.26
CA ASN A 808 -0.45 5.45 13.46
C ASN A 808 -1.92 5.89 13.22
N ILE A 809 -2.61 5.23 12.28
CA ILE A 809 -4.01 5.51 11.92
C ILE A 809 -4.90 5.03 13.06
N ALA A 810 -5.39 5.97 13.86
CA ALA A 810 -6.33 5.72 14.95
C ALA A 810 -7.77 5.45 14.44
N ASN A 811 -8.13 5.95 13.26
CA ASN A 811 -9.44 5.70 12.66
C ASN A 811 -9.58 4.23 12.26
N LYS A 812 -10.36 3.46 13.03
CA LYS A 812 -10.59 2.03 12.80
C LYS A 812 -11.45 1.71 11.57
N GLY A 813 -12.08 2.72 10.96
CA GLY A 813 -12.71 2.62 9.64
C GLY A 813 -11.75 2.60 8.45
N ILE A 814 -10.43 2.60 8.67
CA ILE A 814 -9.41 2.70 7.60
C ILE A 814 -8.28 1.68 7.82
N ASN A 815 -7.98 0.89 6.78
CA ASN A 815 -6.91 -0.10 6.74
C ASN A 815 -5.76 0.33 5.82
N VAL A 816 -4.51 0.07 6.24
CA VAL A 816 -3.32 0.19 5.39
C VAL A 816 -3.15 -1.03 4.50
N ARG A 817 -3.06 -0.81 3.19
CA ARG A 817 -2.95 -1.83 2.14
C ARG A 817 -1.65 -1.69 1.35
N GLU A 818 -1.12 -2.84 0.92
CA GLU A 818 0.02 -2.94 -0.01
C GLU A 818 1.26 -2.09 0.34
N PRO A 819 1.70 -2.03 1.62
CA PRO A 819 2.87 -1.24 2.00
C PRO A 819 4.11 -1.61 1.21
N ARG A 820 4.91 -0.58 0.90
CA ARG A 820 6.15 -0.58 0.14
C ARG A 820 7.25 0.04 0.98
N ILE A 821 8.43 -0.53 0.90
CA ILE A 821 9.66 -0.02 1.51
C ILE A 821 10.76 -0.15 0.46
N PHE A 822 11.49 0.92 0.21
CA PHE A 822 12.44 1.01 -0.89
C PHE A 822 13.63 1.89 -0.52
N GLY A 823 14.83 1.38 -0.80
CA GLY A 823 16.07 2.10 -0.58
C GLY A 823 16.44 2.99 -1.76
N THR A 824 17.61 3.60 -1.66
CA THR A 824 18.31 4.26 -2.76
C THR A 824 19.07 3.22 -3.60
N PRO A 825 19.12 3.35 -4.95
CA PRO A 825 20.00 2.54 -5.79
C PRO A 825 21.48 2.83 -5.54
N LYS A 826 22.36 1.94 -6.02
CA LYS A 826 23.83 2.06 -5.93
C LYS A 826 24.35 3.29 -6.69
N SER A 827 25.51 3.78 -6.27
CA SER A 827 26.19 4.92 -6.90
C SER A 827 26.49 4.63 -8.37
N ASN A 828 26.41 5.65 -9.23
CA ASN A 828 26.84 5.52 -10.62
C ASN A 828 28.37 5.49 -10.70
N PRO A 829 29.01 4.43 -11.24
CA PRO A 829 30.47 4.29 -11.26
C PRO A 829 31.18 5.26 -12.22
N THR A 830 30.45 5.96 -13.10
CA THR A 830 31.00 6.99 -14.00
C THR A 830 30.88 8.38 -13.39
N THR A 831 29.75 8.73 -12.75
CA THR A 831 29.50 10.10 -12.24
C THR A 831 29.75 10.28 -10.75
N CYS A 832 29.80 9.19 -9.97
CA CYS A 832 30.21 9.18 -8.56
C CYS A 832 31.05 7.91 -8.25
N PRO A 833 32.27 7.80 -8.81
CA PRO A 833 33.05 6.56 -8.83
C PRO A 833 33.43 6.02 -7.44
N THR A 834 33.72 6.91 -6.48
CA THR A 834 34.05 6.53 -5.09
C THR A 834 32.81 6.41 -4.19
N GLY A 835 31.62 6.75 -4.71
CA GLY A 835 30.39 6.84 -3.93
C GLY A 835 30.31 8.06 -2.99
N ILE A 836 31.35 8.90 -2.94
CA ILE A 836 31.45 10.05 -2.02
C ILE A 836 31.10 11.34 -2.78
N ALA A 837 30.03 12.01 -2.34
CA ALA A 837 29.48 13.21 -2.99
C ALA A 837 30.42 14.44 -2.99
N THR A 838 31.42 14.45 -2.11
CA THR A 838 32.42 15.52 -1.98
C THR A 838 33.80 15.17 -2.55
N ASP A 839 33.93 14.03 -3.22
CA ASP A 839 35.18 13.59 -3.84
C ASP A 839 35.49 14.42 -5.11
N PRO A 840 36.74 14.87 -5.33
CA PRO A 840 37.13 15.58 -6.56
C PRO A 840 36.89 14.82 -7.88
N THR A 841 36.67 13.50 -7.82
CA THR A 841 36.32 12.66 -8.99
C THR A 841 34.81 12.55 -9.23
N THR A 842 33.96 12.98 -8.29
CA THR A 842 32.51 12.98 -8.44
C THR A 842 32.07 14.16 -9.32
N THR A 843 31.40 13.85 -10.44
CA THR A 843 30.87 14.83 -11.40
C THR A 843 29.36 15.06 -11.26
N ASN A 844 28.64 14.15 -10.58
CA ASN A 844 27.26 14.38 -10.18
C ASN A 844 26.99 13.80 -8.77
N ALA A 845 26.86 14.68 -7.77
CA ALA A 845 26.55 14.29 -6.39
C ALA A 845 25.18 13.57 -6.26
N ALA A 846 24.22 13.86 -7.15
CA ALA A 846 22.90 13.23 -7.12
C ALA A 846 22.91 11.73 -7.50
N ASP A 847 23.99 11.27 -8.13
CA ASP A 847 24.21 9.86 -8.48
C ASP A 847 25.06 9.10 -7.44
N CYS A 848 25.37 9.70 -6.27
CA CYS A 848 26.03 9.03 -5.15
C CYS A 848 25.01 8.36 -4.21
N GLN A 849 25.19 7.09 -3.85
CA GLN A 849 24.24 6.38 -2.98
C GLN A 849 24.27 6.90 -1.53
N ASN A 850 23.17 7.51 -1.08
CA ASN A 850 22.92 7.71 0.35
C ASN A 850 22.27 6.45 0.95
N ALA A 851 23.09 5.56 1.51
CA ALA A 851 22.64 4.29 2.08
C ALA A 851 21.78 4.44 3.36
N ASN A 852 21.72 5.63 3.98
CA ASN A 852 20.87 5.89 5.15
C ASN A 852 19.42 6.20 4.78
N VAL A 853 19.13 6.54 3.52
CA VAL A 853 17.78 6.91 3.07
C VAL A 853 16.92 5.67 2.82
N VAL A 854 15.76 5.60 3.46
CA VAL A 854 14.72 4.57 3.31
C VAL A 854 13.39 5.26 3.08
N TYR A 855 12.73 5.03 1.95
CA TYR A 855 11.37 5.49 1.71
C TYR A 855 10.35 4.41 2.06
N LEU A 856 9.17 4.86 2.46
CA LEU A 856 7.99 4.05 2.76
C LEU A 856 6.79 4.63 2.01
N ALA A 857 6.00 3.79 1.35
CA ALA A 857 4.74 4.19 0.71
C ALA A 857 3.67 3.12 0.90
N TRP A 858 2.38 3.48 0.86
CA TRP A 858 1.28 2.54 1.02
C TRP A 858 -0.04 3.12 0.47
N GLY A 859 -0.98 2.24 0.14
CA GLY A 859 -2.38 2.63 -0.05
C GLY A 859 -3.14 2.58 1.28
N THR A 860 -4.27 3.28 1.35
CA THR A 860 -5.30 2.98 2.35
C THR A 860 -6.62 2.65 1.69
N GLN A 861 -7.44 1.84 2.35
CA GLN A 861 -8.80 1.52 1.94
C GLN A 861 -9.75 1.63 3.13
N THR A 862 -11.06 1.68 2.87
CA THR A 862 -12.06 1.49 3.92
C THR A 862 -11.87 0.14 4.63
N ASN A 863 -11.98 0.14 5.96
CA ASN A 863 -12.09 -1.08 6.73
C ASN A 863 -13.56 -1.50 6.74
N VAL A 864 -13.91 -2.48 5.92
CA VAL A 864 -15.22 -3.12 5.90
C VAL A 864 -15.06 -4.60 6.23
N SER A 865 -16.16 -5.24 6.63
CA SER A 865 -16.22 -6.69 6.79
C SER A 865 -15.87 -7.40 5.47
N PRO A 866 -15.17 -8.55 5.46
CA PRO A 866 -14.98 -9.37 4.26
C PRO A 866 -16.28 -9.98 3.71
N TYR A 867 -17.41 -9.73 4.39
CA TYR A 867 -18.75 -10.11 3.93
C TYR A 867 -19.57 -8.92 3.41
N ASP A 868 -18.95 -7.74 3.22
CA ASP A 868 -19.60 -6.56 2.65
C ASP A 868 -19.69 -6.68 1.11
N PRO A 869 -20.89 -6.73 0.51
CA PRO A 869 -21.06 -6.90 -0.94
C PRO A 869 -20.63 -5.69 -1.78
N ALA A 870 -20.35 -4.53 -1.17
CA ALA A 870 -19.73 -3.40 -1.86
C ALA A 870 -18.20 -3.51 -1.93
N GLY A 871 -17.59 -4.34 -1.08
CA GLY A 871 -16.15 -4.47 -0.92
C GLY A 871 -15.48 -3.24 -0.32
N ALA A 872 -14.18 -3.36 -0.03
CA ALA A 872 -13.39 -2.23 0.43
C ALA A 872 -13.10 -1.26 -0.73
N GLN A 873 -13.13 0.03 -0.43
CA GLN A 873 -12.83 1.10 -1.38
C GLN A 873 -11.44 1.66 -1.08
N ASP A 874 -10.53 1.59 -2.05
CA ASP A 874 -9.24 2.28 -1.99
C ASP A 874 -9.45 3.81 -1.95
N LEU A 875 -8.73 4.51 -1.06
CA LEU A 875 -8.88 5.93 -0.66
C LEU A 875 -7.75 6.84 -1.17
N GLY A 876 -6.68 6.24 -1.70
CA GLY A 876 -5.48 6.95 -2.14
C GLY A 876 -4.18 6.35 -1.58
N GLU A 877 -3.07 6.89 -2.07
CA GLU A 877 -1.72 6.47 -1.70
C GLU A 877 -0.93 7.55 -0.97
N PHE A 878 0.03 7.13 -0.15
CA PHE A 878 0.76 7.97 0.80
C PHE A 878 2.24 7.59 0.81
N ILE A 879 3.10 8.56 1.17
CA ILE A 879 4.55 8.38 1.19
C ILE A 879 5.18 9.12 2.40
N THR A 880 6.23 8.51 2.96
CA THR A 880 7.19 9.15 3.88
C THR A 880 8.62 8.67 3.59
N VAL A 881 9.62 9.34 4.17
CA VAL A 881 11.04 9.02 4.04
C VAL A 881 11.73 9.11 5.40
N SER A 882 12.71 8.24 5.63
CA SER A 882 13.71 8.38 6.66
C SER A 882 15.06 8.65 6.00
N ARG A 883 15.81 9.63 6.50
CA ARG A 883 17.21 9.88 6.09
C ARG A 883 18.25 9.28 7.04
N ASN A 884 17.79 8.63 8.12
CA ASN A 884 18.62 8.14 9.23
C ASN A 884 18.34 6.65 9.54
N SER A 885 18.34 5.80 8.50
CA SER A 885 18.27 4.34 8.68
C SER A 885 16.96 3.86 9.36
N ALA A 886 15.84 4.55 9.16
CA ALA A 886 14.56 4.31 9.85
C ALA A 886 14.61 4.49 11.39
N ALA A 887 15.46 5.40 11.87
CA ALA A 887 15.40 5.88 13.25
C ALA A 887 14.23 6.86 13.45
N SER A 888 14.00 7.78 12.50
CA SER A 888 12.83 8.65 12.43
C SER A 888 12.35 8.84 10.98
N PHE A 889 11.13 9.33 10.79
CA PHE A 889 10.49 9.57 9.50
C PHE A 889 10.00 11.01 9.36
N ALA A 890 9.94 11.49 8.12
CA ALA A 890 9.31 12.73 7.72
C ALA A 890 7.78 12.69 7.94
N PRO A 891 7.09 13.85 7.94
CA PRO A 891 5.63 13.87 7.84
C PRO A 891 5.13 13.07 6.64
N VAL A 892 4.00 12.37 6.81
CA VAL A 892 3.33 11.66 5.72
C VAL A 892 2.67 12.66 4.79
N VAL A 893 2.89 12.52 3.48
CA VAL A 893 2.18 13.28 2.44
C VAL A 893 1.38 12.33 1.54
N LYS A 894 0.30 12.82 0.92
CA LYS A 894 -0.45 12.06 -0.09
C LYS A 894 0.36 12.02 -1.39
N LEU A 895 0.50 10.83 -1.96
CA LEU A 895 1.30 10.54 -3.16
C LEU A 895 0.48 10.71 -4.45
N SER A 896 -0.79 10.30 -4.41
CA SER A 896 -1.65 10.18 -5.58
C SER A 896 -2.52 11.42 -5.88
N SER A 897 -2.56 12.40 -4.96
CA SER A 897 -3.03 13.76 -5.26
C SER A 897 -2.38 14.81 -4.35
N VAL A 898 -1.99 15.95 -4.93
CA VAL A 898 -1.11 16.96 -4.28
C VAL A 898 -1.74 17.65 -3.07
N LEU A 899 -3.07 17.81 -3.07
CA LEU A 899 -3.83 18.57 -2.06
C LEU A 899 -5.04 17.79 -1.53
N GLY A 900 -5.02 16.46 -1.63
CA GLY A 900 -6.07 15.59 -1.10
C GLY A 900 -6.07 15.53 0.43
N VAL A 901 -7.25 15.28 1.00
CA VAL A 901 -7.39 14.97 2.44
C VAL A 901 -6.59 13.71 2.79
N VAL A 902 -5.83 13.76 3.88
CA VAL A 902 -5.10 12.60 4.40
C VAL A 902 -6.12 11.57 4.91
N TRP A 903 -6.08 10.37 4.34
CA TRP A 903 -7.05 9.28 4.54
C TRP A 903 -8.50 9.54 4.04
N GLY A 904 -8.73 10.55 3.18
CA GLY A 904 -10.07 10.88 2.64
C GLY A 904 -10.53 10.00 1.45
N ASP A 905 -11.82 10.05 1.11
CA ASP A 905 -12.53 9.12 0.20
C ASP A 905 -12.74 9.60 -1.24
N ASP A 906 -12.31 10.82 -1.59
CA ASP A 906 -12.52 11.44 -2.91
C ASP A 906 -11.82 10.75 -4.10
N GLU A 907 -11.10 9.65 -3.89
CA GLU A 907 -10.06 9.16 -4.80
C GLU A 907 -9.82 7.65 -4.64
N SER A 908 -9.55 6.94 -5.74
CA SER A 908 -9.33 5.48 -5.74
C SER A 908 -8.02 5.12 -6.47
N ALA A 909 -6.90 5.37 -5.77
CA ALA A 909 -5.54 5.08 -6.20
C ALA A 909 -4.98 3.83 -5.49
N TYR A 910 -4.30 2.94 -6.21
CA TYR A 910 -3.74 1.70 -5.65
C TYR A 910 -2.55 1.12 -6.42
N GLU A 911 -1.77 0.28 -5.72
CA GLU A 911 -0.65 -0.51 -6.26
C GLU A 911 0.56 0.28 -6.81
N SER A 912 0.97 1.34 -6.10
CA SER A 912 2.24 2.08 -6.30
C SER A 912 3.46 1.20 -6.54
N GLN A 913 4.24 1.55 -7.57
CA GLN A 913 5.58 1.06 -7.86
C GLN A 913 6.59 2.21 -7.84
N PRO A 914 7.10 2.61 -6.66
CA PRO A 914 8.02 3.74 -6.54
C PRO A 914 9.50 3.34 -6.68
N VAL A 915 10.32 4.27 -7.18
CA VAL A 915 11.79 4.19 -7.30
C VAL A 915 12.44 5.54 -6.94
N THR A 916 13.75 5.57 -6.74
CA THR A 916 14.49 6.74 -6.18
C THR A 916 15.76 7.07 -6.97
N ARG A 917 16.27 8.30 -6.79
CA ARG A 917 17.67 8.65 -7.11
C ARG A 917 18.65 8.04 -6.09
N PRO A 918 19.93 7.80 -6.44
CA PRO A 918 20.94 7.30 -5.49
C PRO A 918 21.10 8.17 -4.24
N ASP A 919 21.07 9.50 -4.37
CA ASP A 919 21.18 10.44 -3.25
C ASP A 919 19.98 10.41 -2.27
N GLY A 920 18.85 9.85 -2.70
CA GLY A 920 17.60 9.91 -1.97
C GLY A 920 16.99 11.31 -1.89
N SER A 921 17.33 12.21 -2.83
CA SER A 921 16.74 13.55 -2.92
C SER A 921 15.44 13.59 -3.72
N ARG A 922 15.09 12.52 -4.45
CA ARG A 922 13.88 12.45 -5.27
C ARG A 922 13.40 11.02 -5.46
N PHE A 923 12.08 10.86 -5.47
CA PHE A 923 11.39 9.64 -5.84
C PHE A 923 10.56 9.84 -7.12
N TYR A 924 10.16 8.73 -7.71
CA TYR A 924 9.30 8.61 -8.89
C TYR A 924 8.32 7.47 -8.62
N SER A 925 7.05 7.56 -9.00
CA SER A 925 6.04 6.51 -8.76
C SER A 925 5.06 6.38 -9.91
N VAL A 926 4.50 5.17 -10.07
CA VAL A 926 3.34 4.87 -10.92
C VAL A 926 2.34 4.01 -10.16
N TRP A 927 1.05 4.19 -10.40
CA TRP A 927 -0.03 3.44 -9.75
C TRP A 927 -1.23 3.29 -10.67
N ASN A 928 -2.21 2.47 -10.27
CA ASN A 928 -3.50 2.39 -10.92
C ASN A 928 -4.49 3.39 -10.31
N GLN A 929 -5.05 4.26 -11.16
CA GLN A 929 -6.09 5.21 -10.78
C GLN A 929 -7.45 4.77 -11.34
N LYS A 930 -8.42 4.50 -10.46
CA LYS A 930 -9.82 4.26 -10.88
C LYS A 930 -10.58 5.58 -10.90
N VAL A 931 -11.02 6.00 -12.08
CA VAL A 931 -11.81 7.23 -12.27
C VAL A 931 -13.26 6.95 -11.87
N LEU A 932 -13.64 7.36 -10.65
CA LEU A 932 -14.95 7.06 -10.06
C LEU A 932 -16.14 7.45 -10.94
N ALA A 933 -16.03 8.56 -11.70
CA ALA A 933 -17.10 9.05 -12.57
C ALA A 933 -17.33 8.22 -13.85
N THR A 934 -16.39 7.37 -14.26
CA THR A 934 -16.48 6.59 -15.51
C THR A 934 -16.24 5.08 -15.33
N GLY A 935 -15.72 4.66 -14.17
CA GLY A 935 -15.29 3.29 -13.91
C GLY A 935 -13.99 2.88 -14.61
N ALA A 936 -13.46 3.71 -15.51
CA ALA A 936 -12.20 3.45 -16.22
C ALA A 936 -11.02 3.39 -15.25
N THR A 937 -10.03 2.54 -15.56
CA THR A 937 -8.76 2.50 -14.82
C THR A 937 -7.65 3.04 -15.71
N GLN A 938 -6.82 3.90 -15.12
CA GLN A 938 -5.71 4.56 -15.79
C GLN A 938 -4.41 4.17 -15.10
N VAL A 939 -3.28 4.36 -15.78
CA VAL A 939 -1.99 4.44 -15.11
C VAL A 939 -1.64 5.90 -14.96
N GLU A 940 -1.41 6.33 -13.71
CA GLU A 940 -0.86 7.63 -13.41
C GLU A 940 0.60 7.52 -12.99
N TYR A 941 1.32 8.63 -13.18
CA TYR A 941 2.70 8.82 -12.78
C TYR A 941 2.83 10.12 -11.99
N THR A 942 3.73 10.14 -11.01
CA THR A 942 4.30 11.39 -10.48
C THR A 942 5.76 11.21 -10.08
N SER A 943 6.42 12.32 -9.76
CA SER A 943 7.68 12.34 -9.04
C SER A 943 7.61 13.33 -7.88
N GLY A 944 8.58 13.29 -6.97
CA GLY A 944 8.65 14.29 -5.92
C GLY A 944 10.05 14.42 -5.33
N ASP A 945 10.46 15.65 -5.09
CA ASP A 945 11.73 15.98 -4.46
C ASP A 945 11.59 15.95 -2.94
N VAL A 946 12.69 15.65 -2.26
CA VAL A 946 12.79 15.71 -0.81
C VAL A 946 13.92 16.66 -0.44
N VAL A 947 13.57 17.76 0.21
CA VAL A 947 14.48 18.86 0.56
C VAL A 947 15.27 18.50 1.83
N ALA A 948 16.48 19.04 1.99
CA ALA A 948 17.25 18.88 3.22
C ALA A 948 16.68 19.83 4.31
N PRO A 949 16.51 19.37 5.56
CA PRO A 949 16.00 20.19 6.67
C PRO A 949 16.99 21.27 7.12
#